data_AF-A0A940J1K2-F1
#
_entry.id   AF-A0A940J1K2-F1
#
_cell.length_a   1.000
_cell.length_b   1.000
_cell.length_c   1.000
_cell.angle_alpha   90.00
_cell.angle_beta   90.00
_cell.angle_gamma   90.00
#
_symmetry.space_group_name_H-M   'P 1'
#
loop_
_entity.id
_entity.type
_entity.pdbx_description
1 polymer ?
#
loop_
_entity_poly.entity_id
_entity_poly.type
_entity_poly.pdbx_seq_one_letter_code
_entity_poly.pdbx_strand_id
1 'polypeptide(L)'
;MNRSYRLVWNRALCAVQAVAETAGSRATAGSAGGVEVPLPPPRVRRAVAALLLGMGPGLIAGGAWAQASGGLAVISNGGTGGLGGAGNGGGAVGGSVGEFPGLAGLPTSGGQGGAGRNGAAGPGGLGGAVGATSVTGSVTGGSGFSGAPDPDPVYGAGGGGGGGAAVYTSDIGISVGSSTVLQGGNGGSGGIARLSGGGGGGGAGLQSVAAGVTLNNAGQTIGGNGGAGGLGQWAGGGGGGGDGIVLQGGGATVVNLGTSTGGNGGAGGSTGGMPAFGGEGGAGLALQSSNNSVSNTGTLRGGSGGAGGTAALFGVGGAALRVWGHSNTIVNMGALTAGMAGDGTTLGDAVRITGNDNQLELRAGSSITGALRVALGTGNVLRLSGDTTDSTTSLSTATYSGFARYEKTGASTWTLIGTHTGLTPWFVRGGALSIADDRALGNSGGALTLDGGTLNVTGDTTATRTVSLGAGGGTLDVIRTLALNGEVSGGALQKTGPGTLTLSGVNTYTGGTRLLAGRINVGSNSALGTGALDMADGTTLGFAANGLNLANAIVLSGVGDPVVDTGTFDGTLSGAITGTGFLTKEGTGTLTLAGANNYSGPTTVSAGTLAAGAANTLSALSSVTVASGATLNLAGFSQRIAGLANAGTVSLSGAAPGTTLTVTGPWVGNNGVLRLGTALGNSGSATDKILLSGASAVASGSTRVQVTNLGGLGAPTTGHGIEIVGTENGASIQPGAFSLVGTVSAGAYDYRLHVTDGAAYLSSATDVVTPPEVRGPMPTPAAVPTYRAEAPLLAAAPEQLREAGLAMIGNLHQRVGDPVSSSTASAGPRQGWGRLISVDRDISQEGMVSPRSSGRQSGVQVGTDLWGNPNWRAGVYVGQLEGEMDVTGFARGVQNYAAGSNDLRSQFLAGYATWRNDGGAYVDAALQAGRLRYTAAPSLASAASGKGNSVLASVELGQALPVATGWTVEPQLQLVGQHLSLDDLSLAGATVRQDNDTAWLARIGVRVKGEIASGAGWLQPYARLNVYRRSSGTDTARFIGPAATTDIGSRTGGTSTELAVGATWQITRLVAAYLEAGRLWASGGAAQTEGAVGGSLGLKVNW
;
A
#
# COMPACT_ATOMS: atom_id res chain seq x y z
N MET A 1 16.22 5.28 47.20
CA MET A 1 15.09 6.23 47.24
C MET A 1 13.82 5.45 46.99
N ASN A 2 12.79 5.62 47.82
CA ASN A 2 11.56 4.83 47.70
C ASN A 2 10.75 5.29 46.48
N ARG A 3 10.26 4.34 45.67
CA ARG A 3 9.25 4.61 44.64
C ARG A 3 7.87 4.43 45.24
N SER A 4 7.07 5.49 45.26
CA SER A 4 5.65 5.43 45.58
C SER A 4 4.87 5.18 44.29
N TYR A 5 3.95 4.21 44.33
CA TYR A 5 3.08 3.87 43.20
C TYR A 5 1.65 4.26 43.53
N ARG A 6 0.92 4.83 42.57
CA ARG A 6 -0.51 5.12 42.72
C ARG A 6 -1.32 4.28 41.73
N LEU A 7 -2.39 3.68 42.23
CA LEU A 7 -3.39 2.98 41.41
C LEU A 7 -4.40 4.01 40.87
N VAL A 8 -4.61 4.01 39.55
CA VAL A 8 -5.50 4.95 38.85
C VAL A 8 -6.38 4.18 37.86
N TRP A 9 -7.66 4.54 37.77
CA TRP A 9 -8.60 3.93 36.84
C TRP A 9 -8.50 4.55 35.44
N ASN A 10 -8.07 3.77 34.45
CA ASN A 10 -7.96 4.21 33.07
C ASN A 10 -9.27 3.95 32.31
N ARG A 11 -10.03 5.02 32.02
CA ARG A 11 -11.31 4.94 31.32
C ARG A 11 -11.23 4.48 29.86
N ALA A 12 -10.10 4.61 29.19
CA ALA A 12 -9.94 4.15 27.80
C ALA A 12 -9.69 2.63 27.72
N LEU A 13 -9.24 2.01 28.82
CA LEU A 13 -8.89 0.58 28.89
C LEU A 13 -9.77 -0.21 29.89
N CYS A 14 -10.71 0.45 30.59
CA CYS A 14 -11.54 -0.12 31.66
C CYS A 14 -10.77 -0.96 32.69
N ALA A 15 -9.58 -0.50 33.09
CA ALA A 15 -8.70 -1.21 34.00
C ALA A 15 -8.02 -0.28 35.02
N VAL A 16 -7.69 -0.81 36.20
CA VAL A 16 -6.81 -0.14 37.17
C VAL A 16 -5.36 -0.34 36.73
N GLN A 17 -4.58 0.74 36.64
CA GLN A 17 -3.15 0.70 36.34
C GLN A 17 -2.35 1.32 37.48
N ALA A 18 -1.19 0.75 37.79
CA ALA A 18 -0.23 1.31 38.74
C ALA A 18 0.79 2.18 38.00
N VAL A 19 0.82 3.48 38.31
CA VAL A 19 1.74 4.44 37.68
C VAL A 19 2.82 4.86 38.67
N ALA A 20 4.05 4.95 38.18
CA ALA A 20 5.21 5.43 38.93
C ALA A 20 5.55 6.86 38.50
N GLU A 21 5.48 7.82 39.42
CA GLU A 21 5.91 9.19 39.17
C GLU A 21 7.41 9.33 39.44
N THR A 22 8.12 9.99 38.52
CA THR A 22 9.54 10.31 38.68
C THR A 22 9.67 11.83 38.74
N ALA A 23 10.02 12.38 39.89
CA ALA A 23 10.12 13.83 40.08
C ALA A 23 11.35 14.37 39.34
N GLY A 24 11.13 15.10 38.23
CA GLY A 24 12.18 15.80 37.49
C GLY A 24 12.56 17.13 38.17
N SER A 25 13.83 17.30 38.51
CA SER A 25 14.36 18.56 39.04
C SER A 25 14.64 19.57 37.92
N ARG A 26 14.29 20.83 38.18
CA ARG A 26 14.45 21.97 37.27
C ARG A 26 15.87 22.53 37.40
N ALA A 27 16.56 22.79 36.29
CA ALA A 27 17.89 23.41 36.29
C ALA A 27 17.81 24.91 35.93
N THR A 28 18.48 25.76 36.72
CA THR A 28 18.79 27.17 36.42
C THR A 28 20.12 27.55 37.10
N ALA A 29 20.87 28.49 36.50
CA ALA A 29 22.31 28.70 36.71
C ALA A 29 22.71 29.55 37.94
N GLY A 30 24.00 29.53 38.30
CA GLY A 30 24.57 30.45 39.31
C GLY A 30 26.04 30.19 39.73
N SER A 31 26.96 30.95 39.14
CA SER A 31 28.40 31.21 39.44
C SER A 31 29.05 30.95 40.83
N ALA A 32 30.34 30.54 40.75
CA ALA A 32 31.53 31.01 41.51
C ALA A 32 31.92 30.49 42.93
N GLY A 33 33.16 29.96 43.03
CA GLY A 33 34.13 30.22 44.13
C GLY A 33 34.41 29.12 45.18
N GLY A 34 35.69 28.80 45.45
CA GLY A 34 36.16 28.35 46.79
C GLY A 34 36.89 26.98 46.98
N VAL A 35 38.22 26.97 46.79
CA VAL A 35 39.30 26.48 47.72
C VAL A 35 39.20 25.10 48.49
N GLU A 36 40.20 24.24 48.20
CA GLU A 36 40.99 23.23 49.00
C GLU A 36 40.44 22.01 49.82
N VAL A 37 40.84 20.76 49.40
CA VAL A 37 41.69 19.71 50.08
C VAL A 37 41.18 19.04 51.44
N PRO A 38 41.52 17.78 51.87
CA PRO A 38 41.35 16.43 51.26
C PRO A 38 40.89 15.24 52.23
N LEU A 39 40.11 14.24 51.75
CA LEU A 39 40.01 12.83 52.29
C LEU A 39 39.58 12.65 53.80
N PRO A 40 39.44 11.44 54.42
CA PRO A 40 39.55 10.04 53.96
C PRO A 40 38.26 9.18 54.37
N PRO A 41 38.22 7.85 54.72
CA PRO A 41 37.08 6.96 54.37
C PRO A 41 36.40 6.17 55.53
N PRO A 42 35.36 5.35 55.22
CA PRO A 42 35.24 3.99 55.82
C PRO A 42 34.74 2.93 54.80
N ARG A 43 35.37 1.78 54.52
CA ARG A 43 35.58 0.56 55.35
C ARG A 43 34.35 0.10 56.16
N VAL A 44 33.85 -1.13 55.91
CA VAL A 44 33.83 -2.29 56.86
C VAL A 44 32.93 -3.47 56.39
N ARG A 45 33.55 -4.68 56.30
CA ARG A 45 33.09 -6.10 56.54
C ARG A 45 31.77 -6.62 55.89
N ARG A 46 31.72 -7.79 55.23
CA ARG A 46 32.10 -9.21 55.54
C ARG A 46 31.18 -9.97 56.53
N ALA A 47 30.43 -10.95 56.02
CA ALA A 47 30.20 -12.32 56.57
C ALA A 47 29.30 -13.11 55.56
N VAL A 48 29.72 -14.27 54.99
CA VAL A 48 29.51 -15.68 55.44
C VAL A 48 28.03 -16.15 55.40
N ALA A 49 27.62 -17.37 55.00
CA ALA A 49 28.05 -18.43 54.05
C ALA A 49 27.01 -19.60 54.11
N ALA A 50 27.11 -20.61 53.22
CA ALA A 50 26.35 -21.88 53.18
C ALA A 50 24.87 -21.79 52.69
N LEU A 51 24.23 -22.83 52.11
CA LEU A 51 24.65 -24.24 51.91
C LEU A 51 24.12 -24.85 50.57
N LEU A 52 24.95 -25.76 50.05
CA LEU A 52 24.86 -26.72 48.94
C LEU A 52 23.52 -27.42 48.52
N LEU A 53 23.58 -27.92 47.27
CA LEU A 53 23.13 -29.22 46.70
C LEU A 53 21.93 -29.27 45.71
N GLY A 54 22.23 -29.83 44.53
CA GLY A 54 21.27 -30.20 43.47
C GLY A 54 22.01 -30.63 42.19
N MET A 55 22.34 -31.92 42.05
CA MET A 55 23.10 -32.46 40.91
C MET A 55 22.20 -32.87 39.74
N GLY A 56 22.64 -32.62 38.51
CA GLY A 56 22.05 -33.16 37.27
C GLY A 56 23.03 -32.99 36.10
N PRO A 57 23.44 -34.05 35.38
CA PRO A 57 24.48 -33.96 34.36
C PRO A 57 23.91 -33.55 33.00
N GLY A 58 24.44 -32.48 32.40
CA GLY A 58 24.02 -32.03 31.07
C GLY A 58 24.96 -30.99 30.46
N LEU A 59 25.82 -31.44 29.55
CA LEU A 59 26.47 -30.69 28.46
C LEU A 59 26.64 -29.17 28.65
N ILE A 60 27.81 -28.76 29.17
CA ILE A 60 28.32 -27.39 28.97
C ILE A 60 29.42 -27.46 27.89
N ALA A 61 29.16 -26.83 26.75
CA ALA A 61 30.17 -26.64 25.72
C ALA A 61 31.25 -25.66 26.21
N GLY A 62 32.52 -25.99 25.96
CA GLY A 62 33.66 -25.24 26.49
C GLY A 62 33.78 -23.82 25.91
N GLY A 63 33.70 -22.81 26.77
CA GLY A 63 34.06 -21.43 26.48
C GLY A 63 35.31 -21.02 27.28
N ALA A 64 36.50 -21.34 26.78
CA ALA A 64 37.76 -20.99 27.44
C ALA A 64 38.12 -19.50 27.23
N TRP A 65 37.62 -18.63 28.10
CA TRP A 65 37.94 -17.20 28.12
C TRP A 65 38.21 -16.67 29.53
N ALA A 66 39.47 -16.79 29.97
CA ALA A 66 40.03 -16.00 31.06
C ALA A 66 41.56 -15.98 31.00
N GLN A 67 42.15 -15.09 30.20
CA GLN A 67 43.51 -14.60 30.47
C GLN A 67 43.39 -13.17 31.00
N ALA A 68 43.05 -13.06 32.29
CA ALA A 68 43.19 -11.81 33.02
C ALA A 68 44.68 -11.49 33.20
N SER A 69 45.01 -10.20 33.16
CA SER A 69 46.32 -9.67 33.59
C SER A 69 46.73 -10.26 34.95
N GLY A 70 47.92 -10.88 35.03
CA GLY A 70 48.56 -11.19 36.31
C GLY A 70 47.70 -11.96 37.32
N GLY A 71 46.88 -12.91 36.86
CA GLY A 71 46.03 -13.71 37.73
C GLY A 71 46.85 -14.58 38.69
N LEU A 72 46.81 -14.27 39.98
CA LEU A 72 47.39 -15.03 41.08
C LEU A 72 47.06 -16.53 40.97
N ALA A 73 48.06 -17.36 40.68
CA ALA A 73 47.98 -18.80 40.86
C ALA A 73 47.88 -19.11 42.36
N VAL A 74 46.73 -19.61 42.81
CA VAL A 74 46.51 -19.99 44.21
C VAL A 74 47.27 -21.28 44.52
N ILE A 75 48.43 -21.12 45.14
CA ILE A 75 49.14 -22.10 45.99
C ILE A 75 49.20 -23.54 45.44
N SER A 76 50.13 -23.78 44.52
CA SER A 76 51.17 -24.82 44.68
C SER A 76 52.14 -24.83 43.48
N ASN A 77 53.40 -24.46 43.72
CA ASN A 77 54.58 -24.70 42.87
C ASN A 77 54.42 -24.57 41.33
N GLY A 78 53.86 -23.44 40.86
CA GLY A 78 53.90 -23.05 39.45
C GLY A 78 54.21 -21.56 39.32
N GLY A 79 55.46 -21.23 38.97
CA GLY A 79 55.87 -19.85 38.70
C GLY A 79 55.27 -19.33 37.39
N THR A 80 54.87 -18.06 37.36
CA THR A 80 54.34 -17.40 36.16
C THR A 80 55.40 -17.31 35.06
N GLY A 81 55.12 -17.87 33.88
CA GLY A 81 55.92 -17.62 32.68
C GLY A 81 55.90 -16.13 32.32
N GLY A 82 57.00 -15.43 32.58
CA GLY A 82 57.10 -13.97 32.46
C GLY A 82 57.90 -13.54 31.24
N LEU A 83 57.18 -12.96 30.26
CA LEU A 83 57.64 -12.08 29.16
C LEU A 83 58.68 -12.66 28.18
N GLY A 84 58.39 -12.48 26.87
CA GLY A 84 59.39 -12.62 25.81
C GLY A 84 60.41 -11.48 25.90
N GLY A 85 61.57 -11.76 26.49
CA GLY A 85 62.64 -10.80 26.76
C GLY A 85 63.26 -11.03 28.14
N ALA A 86 64.54 -11.43 28.16
CA ALA A 86 65.31 -11.86 29.34
C ALA A 86 64.61 -12.95 30.17
N GLY A 87 64.89 -14.22 29.84
CA GLY A 87 64.15 -15.38 30.38
C GLY A 87 64.10 -15.47 31.90
N ASN A 88 62.88 -15.52 32.45
CA ASN A 88 62.62 -15.68 33.88
C ASN A 88 62.44 -17.17 34.25
N GLY A 89 63.48 -17.80 34.78
CA GLY A 89 63.44 -19.18 35.28
C GLY A 89 62.83 -19.29 36.68
N GLY A 90 61.52 -19.50 36.78
CA GLY A 90 60.83 -19.65 38.06
C GLY A 90 61.10 -21.01 38.74
N GLY A 91 62.05 -21.04 39.68
CA GLY A 91 62.16 -22.10 40.69
C GLY A 91 61.13 -21.92 41.83
N ALA A 92 61.04 -22.90 42.74
CA ALA A 92 60.17 -22.83 43.92
C ALA A 92 60.58 -21.72 44.93
N VAL A 93 61.72 -21.08 44.70
CA VAL A 93 62.15 -19.81 45.30
C VAL A 93 62.52 -18.89 44.13
N GLY A 94 62.05 -17.64 44.13
CA GLY A 94 62.12 -16.76 42.96
C GLY A 94 63.55 -16.51 42.47
N GLY A 95 63.79 -16.74 41.17
CA GLY A 95 65.03 -16.37 40.49
C GLY A 95 65.06 -14.88 40.12
N SER A 96 66.27 -14.33 40.00
CA SER A 96 66.48 -12.94 39.58
C SER A 96 66.16 -12.74 38.10
N VAL A 97 65.49 -11.64 37.77
CA VAL A 97 65.41 -11.14 36.39
C VAL A 97 66.83 -10.87 35.88
N GLY A 98 67.14 -11.25 34.64
CA GLY A 98 68.44 -10.89 34.04
C GLY A 98 68.61 -9.38 33.96
N GLU A 99 69.77 -8.86 34.37
CA GLU A 99 70.03 -7.41 34.32
C GLU A 99 70.01 -6.89 32.88
N PHE A 100 69.30 -5.78 32.67
CA PHE A 100 69.46 -4.97 31.46
C PHE A 100 70.86 -4.33 31.49
N PRO A 101 71.63 -4.36 30.38
CA PRO A 101 72.99 -3.81 30.38
C PRO A 101 72.97 -2.29 30.61
N GLY A 102 73.49 -1.86 31.75
CA GLY A 102 73.60 -0.44 32.12
C GLY A 102 74.72 0.33 31.40
N LEU A 103 75.52 -0.34 30.55
CA LEU A 103 76.52 0.28 29.70
C LEU A 103 76.51 -0.37 28.30
N ALA A 104 76.79 0.45 27.28
CA ALA A 104 76.82 0.02 25.89
C ALA A 104 77.90 -1.04 25.63
N GLY A 105 77.52 -2.14 24.94
CA GLY A 105 78.45 -3.11 24.37
C GLY A 105 78.63 -4.45 25.10
N LEU A 106 77.94 -4.70 26.22
CA LEU A 106 77.97 -6.03 26.87
C LEU A 106 76.94 -7.00 26.25
N PRO A 107 77.28 -8.30 26.06
CA PRO A 107 76.34 -9.31 25.59
C PRO A 107 75.23 -9.55 26.60
N THR A 108 73.99 -9.68 26.12
CA THR A 108 72.84 -10.03 26.96
C THR A 108 72.99 -11.45 27.47
N SER A 109 73.35 -11.67 28.73
CA SER A 109 73.17 -12.98 29.35
C SER A 109 71.68 -13.26 29.50
N GLY A 110 71.21 -14.43 29.07
CA GLY A 110 69.90 -14.95 29.47
C GLY A 110 69.78 -14.96 31.00
N GLY A 111 68.55 -14.87 31.51
CA GLY A 111 68.33 -14.94 32.95
C GLY A 111 68.81 -16.28 33.52
N GLN A 112 69.40 -16.22 34.72
CA GLN A 112 69.80 -17.42 35.46
C GLN A 112 68.54 -18.18 35.91
N GLY A 113 68.61 -19.50 36.02
CA GLY A 113 67.52 -20.27 36.61
C GLY A 113 67.28 -19.91 38.09
N GLY A 114 66.10 -20.26 38.62
CA GLY A 114 65.87 -20.22 40.07
C GLY A 114 66.70 -21.31 40.76
N ALA A 115 67.39 -20.96 41.84
CA ALA A 115 68.12 -21.93 42.65
C ALA A 115 67.14 -22.76 43.51
N GLY A 116 67.37 -24.07 43.57
CA GLY A 116 66.82 -24.92 44.61
C GLY A 116 67.51 -24.67 45.96
N ARG A 117 67.08 -25.35 47.04
CA ARG A 117 67.82 -25.27 48.31
C ARG A 117 69.23 -25.88 48.18
N ASN A 118 69.33 -26.99 47.46
CA ASN A 118 70.59 -27.70 47.19
C ASN A 118 70.90 -27.77 45.67
N GLY A 119 69.89 -27.70 44.80
CA GLY A 119 70.07 -27.75 43.34
C GLY A 119 70.51 -26.41 42.74
N ALA A 120 71.71 -26.38 42.13
CA ALA A 120 72.22 -25.20 41.44
C ALA A 120 71.35 -24.80 40.24
N ALA A 121 71.10 -23.49 40.11
CA ALA A 121 70.47 -22.89 38.94
C ALA A 121 71.30 -23.13 37.68
N GLY A 122 70.63 -23.39 36.56
CA GLY A 122 71.28 -23.41 35.25
C GLY A 122 71.64 -21.97 34.82
N PRO A 123 72.91 -21.69 34.46
CA PRO A 123 73.26 -20.37 33.93
C PRO A 123 72.56 -20.05 32.61
N GLY A 124 72.27 -18.77 32.40
CA GLY A 124 71.70 -18.30 31.14
C GLY A 124 72.73 -18.29 30.00
N GLY A 125 72.25 -18.50 28.77
CA GLY A 125 73.07 -18.47 27.57
C GLY A 125 73.49 -17.05 27.19
N LEU A 126 74.70 -16.89 26.64
CA LEU A 126 75.18 -15.60 26.15
C LEU A 126 74.43 -15.15 24.90
N GLY A 127 74.14 -13.85 24.78
CA GLY A 127 73.60 -13.26 23.56
C GLY A 127 74.61 -13.29 22.41
N GLY A 128 74.09 -13.19 21.18
CA GLY A 128 74.89 -13.08 19.96
C GLY A 128 75.35 -11.65 19.69
N ALA A 129 75.01 -11.10 18.52
CA ALA A 129 75.51 -9.80 18.09
C ALA A 129 74.84 -8.64 18.85
N VAL A 130 75.64 -7.70 19.36
CA VAL A 130 75.20 -6.50 20.08
C VAL A 130 75.48 -5.25 19.25
N GLY A 131 74.51 -4.33 19.13
CA GLY A 131 74.70 -3.05 18.44
C GLY A 131 74.90 -3.20 16.92
N ALA A 132 74.20 -4.17 16.31
CA ALA A 132 74.28 -4.43 14.88
C ALA A 132 73.24 -3.61 14.10
N THR A 133 73.68 -2.85 13.11
CA THR A 133 72.83 -2.08 12.18
C THR A 133 72.55 -2.79 10.86
N SER A 134 73.28 -3.85 10.54
CA SER A 134 72.96 -4.78 9.45
C SER A 134 73.51 -6.18 9.75
N VAL A 135 72.80 -7.21 9.28
CA VAL A 135 73.21 -8.61 9.44
C VAL A 135 73.06 -9.34 8.12
N THR A 136 74.15 -9.97 7.66
CA THR A 136 74.29 -10.60 6.33
C THR A 136 74.70 -12.07 6.39
N GLY A 137 74.71 -12.67 7.59
CA GLY A 137 75.05 -14.08 7.82
C GLY A 137 74.37 -14.58 9.10
N SER A 138 74.19 -15.89 9.23
CA SER A 138 73.39 -16.45 10.31
C SER A 138 74.03 -16.25 11.69
N VAL A 139 73.24 -15.83 12.68
CA VAL A 139 73.65 -15.60 14.06
C VAL A 139 72.76 -16.42 14.98
N THR A 140 73.36 -17.14 15.93
CA THR A 140 72.63 -17.96 16.90
C THR A 140 72.98 -17.53 18.32
N GLY A 141 71.96 -17.28 19.15
CA GLY A 141 72.13 -17.00 20.57
C GLY A 141 72.57 -18.24 21.35
N GLY A 142 73.36 -18.05 22.40
CA GLY A 142 73.76 -19.13 23.31
C GLY A 142 72.54 -19.74 24.01
N SER A 143 72.49 -21.07 24.08
CA SER A 143 71.44 -21.76 24.84
C SER A 143 71.72 -21.70 26.34
N GLY A 144 70.66 -21.64 27.14
CA GLY A 144 70.75 -21.74 28.59
C GLY A 144 71.11 -23.15 29.06
N PHE A 145 71.81 -23.24 30.17
CA PHE A 145 72.22 -24.51 30.77
C PHE A 145 71.06 -25.11 31.59
N SER A 146 71.00 -26.44 31.64
CA SER A 146 70.01 -27.13 32.47
C SER A 146 70.30 -26.95 33.97
N GLY A 147 69.26 -26.90 34.79
CA GLY A 147 69.37 -26.86 36.24
C GLY A 147 69.85 -28.20 36.81
N ALA A 148 70.60 -28.16 37.91
CA ALA A 148 71.12 -29.36 38.53
C ALA A 148 70.00 -30.17 39.22
N PRO A 149 69.99 -31.52 39.12
CA PRO A 149 69.12 -32.36 39.93
C PRO A 149 69.47 -32.25 41.42
N ASP A 150 68.51 -32.48 42.31
CA ASP A 150 68.77 -32.54 43.75
C ASP A 150 69.19 -33.97 44.13
N PRO A 151 70.38 -34.19 44.74
CA PRO A 151 70.78 -35.50 45.22
C PRO A 151 69.95 -36.00 46.41
N ASP A 152 69.21 -35.12 47.10
CA ASP A 152 68.27 -35.50 48.16
C ASP A 152 66.83 -35.66 47.59
N PRO A 153 66.21 -36.86 47.66
CA PRO A 153 64.86 -37.09 47.14
C PRO A 153 63.74 -36.36 47.90
N VAL A 154 64.04 -35.58 48.95
CA VAL A 154 63.05 -34.82 49.72
C VAL A 154 62.91 -33.37 49.23
N TYR A 155 63.97 -32.77 48.67
CA TYR A 155 64.09 -31.34 48.38
C TYR A 155 63.92 -30.99 46.89
N GLY A 156 64.36 -29.79 46.50
CA GLY A 156 63.98 -29.11 45.26
C GLY A 156 65.16 -28.82 44.34
N ALA A 157 65.06 -29.28 43.09
CA ALA A 157 66.09 -29.11 42.06
C ALA A 157 66.16 -27.68 41.49
N GLY A 158 67.28 -27.38 40.83
CA GLY A 158 67.50 -26.09 40.17
C GLY A 158 66.67 -25.93 38.89
N GLY A 159 66.22 -24.72 38.60
CA GLY A 159 65.59 -24.37 37.32
C GLY A 159 66.61 -24.23 36.19
N GLY A 160 66.17 -24.44 34.95
CA GLY A 160 66.99 -24.20 33.76
C GLY A 160 67.20 -22.72 33.47
N GLY A 161 68.37 -22.37 32.92
CA GLY A 161 68.70 -21.01 32.51
C GLY A 161 68.02 -20.61 31.20
N GLY A 162 67.79 -19.31 31.03
CA GLY A 162 67.21 -18.76 29.79
C GLY A 162 68.21 -18.72 28.63
N GLY A 163 67.72 -18.84 27.40
CA GLY A 163 68.52 -18.63 26.19
C GLY A 163 68.80 -17.14 25.92
N GLY A 164 69.95 -16.87 25.29
CA GLY A 164 70.34 -15.53 24.84
C GLY A 164 69.68 -15.15 23.51
N ALA A 165 69.46 -13.85 23.29
CA ALA A 165 68.98 -13.35 21.99
C ALA A 165 70.06 -13.52 20.90
N ALA A 166 69.66 -13.81 19.65
CA ALA A 166 70.61 -13.92 18.54
C ALA A 166 71.21 -12.55 18.18
N VAL A 167 70.36 -11.51 18.13
CA VAL A 167 70.77 -10.13 17.97
C VAL A 167 70.07 -9.25 18.98
N TYR A 168 70.83 -8.39 19.66
CA TYR A 168 70.32 -7.32 20.52
C TYR A 168 70.81 -5.97 19.99
N THR A 169 69.92 -5.01 19.78
CA THR A 169 70.29 -3.69 19.28
C THR A 169 69.63 -2.54 20.04
N SER A 170 70.43 -1.50 20.27
CA SER A 170 70.02 -0.18 20.75
C SER A 170 70.09 0.88 19.64
N ASP A 171 70.28 0.46 18.38
CA ASP A 171 70.42 1.34 17.23
C ASP A 171 69.06 1.64 16.59
N ILE A 172 68.96 2.82 15.99
CA ILE A 172 67.73 3.31 15.32
C ILE A 172 67.50 2.70 13.93
N GLY A 173 68.34 1.77 13.48
CA GLY A 173 68.18 1.12 12.18
C GLY A 173 68.85 -0.25 12.17
N ILE A 174 68.11 -1.28 11.75
CA ILE A 174 68.63 -2.63 11.51
C ILE A 174 68.03 -3.26 10.26
N SER A 175 68.85 -3.91 9.45
CA SER A 175 68.41 -4.67 8.26
C SER A 175 68.94 -6.11 8.27
N VAL A 176 68.05 -7.08 8.02
CA VAL A 176 68.33 -8.53 7.99
C VAL A 176 68.25 -9.01 6.54
N GLY A 177 69.37 -9.48 5.98
CA GLY A 177 69.46 -9.89 4.58
C GLY A 177 68.61 -11.13 4.23
N SER A 178 68.21 -11.30 2.97
CA SER A 178 67.30 -12.36 2.54
C SER A 178 67.79 -13.80 2.77
N SER A 179 69.11 -14.01 2.82
CA SER A 179 69.76 -15.29 3.14
C SER A 179 70.14 -15.44 4.62
N THR A 180 69.81 -14.48 5.47
CA THR A 180 70.23 -14.44 6.88
C THR A 180 69.25 -15.15 7.79
N VAL A 181 69.74 -15.94 8.76
CA VAL A 181 68.94 -16.56 9.82
C VAL A 181 69.40 -16.06 11.19
N LEU A 182 68.53 -15.38 11.93
CA LEU A 182 68.77 -14.96 13.31
C LEU A 182 68.01 -15.89 14.26
N GLN A 183 68.70 -16.76 14.99
CA GLN A 183 68.07 -17.78 15.85
C GLN A 183 68.39 -17.57 17.34
N GLY A 184 67.38 -17.31 18.16
CA GLY A 184 67.54 -17.23 19.62
C GLY A 184 67.99 -18.57 20.22
N GLY A 185 68.76 -18.48 21.31
CA GLY A 185 69.22 -19.67 22.03
C GLY A 185 68.07 -20.41 22.73
N ASN A 186 68.15 -21.73 22.84
CA ASN A 186 67.14 -22.51 23.56
C ASN A 186 67.28 -22.31 25.08
N GLY A 187 66.19 -22.46 25.83
CA GLY A 187 66.25 -22.54 27.29
C GLY A 187 66.75 -23.89 27.78
N GLY A 188 67.44 -23.92 28.92
CA GLY A 188 67.91 -25.15 29.56
C GLY A 188 66.77 -25.91 30.24
N SER A 189 66.91 -27.23 30.39
CA SER A 189 65.90 -28.05 31.07
C SER A 189 65.96 -27.87 32.60
N GLY A 190 64.83 -28.06 33.27
CA GLY A 190 64.80 -28.10 34.74
C GLY A 190 65.42 -29.37 35.32
N GLY A 191 66.02 -29.27 36.52
CA GLY A 191 66.62 -30.40 37.21
C GLY A 191 65.59 -31.42 37.70
N ILE A 192 65.97 -32.69 37.72
CA ILE A 192 65.15 -33.83 38.16
C ILE A 192 65.23 -33.96 39.70
N ALA A 193 64.10 -34.07 40.38
CA ALA A 193 63.99 -34.33 41.82
C ALA A 193 62.54 -34.74 42.16
N ARG A 194 62.20 -34.83 43.46
CA ARG A 194 60.79 -35.00 43.88
C ARG A 194 60.00 -33.69 43.79
N LEU A 195 60.65 -32.55 44.02
CA LEU A 195 60.20 -31.22 43.60
C LEU A 195 61.13 -30.73 42.48
N SER A 196 60.69 -30.79 41.23
CA SER A 196 61.57 -30.60 40.08
C SER A 196 61.71 -29.14 39.67
N GLY A 197 62.82 -28.79 39.02
CA GLY A 197 63.03 -27.46 38.47
C GLY A 197 62.16 -27.20 37.25
N GLY A 198 61.73 -25.94 37.06
CA GLY A 198 61.12 -25.50 35.80
C GLY A 198 62.15 -25.37 34.67
N GLY A 199 61.69 -25.47 33.43
CA GLY A 199 62.51 -25.20 32.24
C GLY A 199 62.76 -23.71 32.03
N GLY A 200 63.93 -23.36 31.48
CA GLY A 200 64.28 -21.98 31.11
C GLY A 200 63.56 -21.49 29.85
N GLY A 201 63.33 -20.19 29.73
CA GLY A 201 62.74 -19.59 28.52
C GLY A 201 63.72 -19.52 27.34
N GLY A 202 63.21 -19.57 26.12
CA GLY A 202 64.00 -19.35 24.90
C GLY A 202 64.36 -17.87 24.68
N GLY A 203 65.50 -17.62 24.03
CA GLY A 203 65.94 -16.28 23.64
C GLY A 203 65.25 -15.76 22.38
N ALA A 204 65.26 -14.45 22.15
CA ALA A 204 64.67 -13.86 20.95
C ALA A 204 65.55 -14.05 19.69
N GLY A 205 64.95 -14.09 18.50
CA GLY A 205 65.72 -14.02 17.24
C GLY A 205 66.40 -12.66 17.09
N LEU A 206 65.62 -11.59 17.22
CA LEU A 206 66.05 -10.20 17.24
C LEU A 206 65.31 -9.41 18.33
N GLN A 207 66.05 -8.68 19.17
CA GLN A 207 65.50 -7.80 20.19
C GLN A 207 66.01 -6.37 19.99
N SER A 208 65.10 -5.39 19.91
CA SER A 208 65.45 -3.97 19.86
C SER A 208 64.83 -3.19 21.02
N VAL A 209 65.67 -2.40 21.69
CA VAL A 209 65.27 -1.45 22.76
C VAL A 209 65.22 0.00 22.27
N ALA A 210 65.64 0.27 21.04
CA ALA A 210 65.75 1.62 20.49
C ALA A 210 64.37 2.24 20.18
N ALA A 211 64.16 3.47 20.64
CA ALA A 211 63.03 4.28 20.18
C ALA A 211 63.27 4.74 18.73
N GLY A 212 62.22 4.75 17.91
CA GLY A 212 62.29 5.16 16.50
C GLY A 212 63.00 4.16 15.56
N VAL A 213 63.21 2.91 15.98
CA VAL A 213 63.98 1.93 15.17
C VAL A 213 63.31 1.62 13.83
N THR A 214 64.08 1.69 12.75
CA THR A 214 63.68 1.18 11.43
C THR A 214 64.21 -0.24 11.25
N LEU A 215 63.32 -1.24 11.20
CA LEU A 215 63.63 -2.67 11.11
C LEU A 215 63.17 -3.22 9.75
N ASN A 216 64.12 -3.60 8.90
CA ASN A 216 63.84 -4.27 7.63
C ASN A 216 64.20 -5.76 7.71
N ASN A 217 63.23 -6.66 7.83
CA ASN A 217 63.46 -8.10 7.81
C ASN A 217 63.15 -8.68 6.42
N ALA A 218 64.19 -9.02 5.65
CA ALA A 218 64.06 -9.82 4.43
C ALA A 218 64.42 -11.31 4.65
N GLY A 219 65.10 -11.63 5.74
CA GLY A 219 65.57 -12.98 6.07
C GLY A 219 64.64 -13.76 6.99
N GLN A 220 65.22 -14.66 7.78
CA GLN A 220 64.54 -15.44 8.80
C GLN A 220 64.93 -14.97 10.20
N THR A 221 63.95 -14.71 11.05
CA THR A 221 64.12 -14.47 12.49
C THR A 221 63.37 -15.58 13.24
N ILE A 222 64.03 -16.24 14.18
CA ILE A 222 63.56 -17.46 14.84
C ILE A 222 63.81 -17.33 16.34
N GLY A 223 62.76 -17.40 17.15
CA GLY A 223 62.91 -17.50 18.61
C GLY A 223 63.44 -18.86 19.05
N GLY A 224 64.23 -18.90 20.11
CA GLY A 224 64.71 -20.15 20.71
C GLY A 224 63.58 -20.93 21.38
N ASN A 225 63.70 -22.25 21.45
CA ASN A 225 62.71 -23.09 22.13
C ASN A 225 62.86 -22.98 23.66
N GLY A 226 61.75 -23.10 24.38
CA GLY A 226 61.78 -23.24 25.84
C GLY A 226 62.31 -24.61 26.28
N GLY A 227 63.00 -24.65 27.41
CA GLY A 227 63.52 -25.88 28.01
C GLY A 227 62.41 -26.73 28.62
N ALA A 228 62.62 -28.04 28.70
CA ALA A 228 61.65 -28.94 29.33
C ALA A 228 61.67 -28.80 30.86
N GLY A 229 60.52 -28.98 31.50
CA GLY A 229 60.44 -29.09 32.95
C GLY A 229 61.04 -30.40 33.47
N GLY A 230 61.63 -30.38 34.66
CA GLY A 230 62.22 -31.56 35.27
C GLY A 230 61.16 -32.62 35.63
N LEU A 231 61.52 -33.90 35.46
CA LEU A 231 60.68 -35.04 35.85
C LEU A 231 60.62 -35.17 37.39
N GLY A 232 59.47 -35.55 37.95
CA GLY A 232 59.29 -35.74 39.39
C GLY A 232 57.84 -35.84 39.86
N GLN A 233 57.65 -36.13 41.15
CA GLN A 233 56.31 -36.21 41.78
C GLN A 233 55.57 -34.87 41.71
N TRP A 234 56.29 -33.78 41.97
CA TRP A 234 55.90 -32.40 41.70
C TRP A 234 56.77 -31.90 40.53
N ALA A 235 56.38 -32.29 39.32
CA ALA A 235 57.15 -32.03 38.12
C ALA A 235 57.22 -30.54 37.77
N GLY A 236 58.30 -30.15 37.10
CA GLY A 236 58.53 -28.78 36.68
C GLY A 236 57.66 -28.39 35.48
N GLY A 237 57.25 -27.13 35.43
CA GLY A 237 56.64 -26.55 34.23
C GLY A 237 57.67 -26.38 33.10
N GLY A 238 57.20 -26.46 31.85
CA GLY A 238 58.02 -26.16 30.68
C GLY A 238 58.27 -24.66 30.51
N GLY A 239 59.45 -24.30 30.00
CA GLY A 239 59.81 -22.91 29.71
C GLY A 239 59.08 -22.36 28.47
N GLY A 240 58.83 -21.05 28.43
CA GLY A 240 58.23 -20.40 27.25
C GLY A 240 59.20 -20.33 26.07
N GLY A 241 58.69 -20.40 24.85
CA GLY A 241 59.46 -20.13 23.63
C GLY A 241 59.77 -18.63 23.49
N GLY A 242 60.95 -18.31 22.95
CA GLY A 242 61.35 -16.93 22.65
C GLY A 242 60.61 -16.36 21.45
N ASP A 243 60.46 -15.04 21.37
CA ASP A 243 59.83 -14.38 20.23
C ASP A 243 60.80 -14.27 19.03
N GLY A 244 60.30 -14.25 17.79
CA GLY A 244 61.12 -14.06 16.59
C GLY A 244 61.74 -12.66 16.55
N ILE A 245 60.90 -11.62 16.69
CA ILE A 245 61.30 -10.20 16.80
C ILE A 245 60.60 -9.58 18.02
N VAL A 246 61.34 -8.85 18.87
CA VAL A 246 60.83 -8.07 20.01
C VAL A 246 61.18 -6.59 19.85
N LEU A 247 60.18 -5.72 20.01
CA LEU A 247 60.34 -4.26 20.01
C LEU A 247 59.90 -3.66 21.34
N GLN A 248 60.85 -3.03 22.04
CA GLN A 248 60.65 -2.45 23.37
C GLN A 248 60.76 -0.91 23.37
N GLY A 249 61.45 -0.31 22.40
CA GLY A 249 61.41 1.13 22.13
C GLY A 249 60.21 1.51 21.24
N GLY A 250 59.56 2.64 21.55
CA GLY A 250 58.36 3.11 20.82
C GLY A 250 58.67 3.84 19.52
N GLY A 251 57.68 3.99 18.64
CA GLY A 251 57.81 4.70 17.38
C GLY A 251 58.58 3.93 16.28
N ALA A 252 58.71 2.60 16.40
CA ALA A 252 59.43 1.79 15.42
C ALA A 252 58.70 1.73 14.08
N THR A 253 59.45 1.62 12.99
CA THR A 253 58.95 1.30 11.64
C THR A 253 59.47 -0.07 11.24
N VAL A 254 58.57 -1.03 11.02
CA VAL A 254 58.90 -2.43 10.70
C VAL A 254 58.44 -2.78 9.30
N VAL A 255 59.35 -3.29 8.47
CA VAL A 255 59.03 -3.89 7.18
C VAL A 255 59.43 -5.36 7.22
N ASN A 256 58.44 -6.26 7.28
CA ASN A 256 58.67 -7.71 7.20
C ASN A 256 58.34 -8.22 5.79
N LEU A 257 59.39 -8.46 5.01
CA LEU A 257 59.34 -9.13 3.71
C LEU A 257 59.62 -10.64 3.84
N GLY A 258 60.45 -11.01 4.82
CA GLY A 258 60.87 -12.39 5.09
C GLY A 258 59.97 -13.11 6.11
N THR A 259 60.56 -14.01 6.88
CA THR A 259 59.86 -14.83 7.89
C THR A 259 60.30 -14.46 9.30
N SER A 260 59.34 -14.27 10.21
CA SER A 260 59.60 -14.21 11.66
C SER A 260 58.79 -15.29 12.37
N THR A 261 59.46 -16.16 13.12
CA THR A 261 58.86 -17.33 13.78
C THR A 261 59.21 -17.34 15.27
N GLY A 262 58.20 -17.42 16.14
CA GLY A 262 58.43 -17.67 17.56
C GLY A 262 58.91 -19.10 17.83
N GLY A 263 59.75 -19.27 18.86
CA GLY A 263 60.20 -20.58 19.31
C GLY A 263 59.09 -21.37 19.99
N ASN A 264 59.24 -22.69 20.04
CA ASN A 264 58.26 -23.56 20.69
C ASN A 264 58.40 -23.51 22.22
N GLY A 265 57.31 -23.65 22.96
CA GLY A 265 57.32 -23.86 24.39
C GLY A 265 57.83 -25.26 24.76
N GLY A 266 58.55 -25.36 25.87
CA GLY A 266 59.04 -26.62 26.42
C GLY A 266 57.92 -27.46 27.04
N ALA A 267 58.07 -28.78 27.03
CA ALA A 267 57.12 -29.69 27.68
C ALA A 267 57.22 -29.60 29.21
N GLY A 268 56.09 -29.80 29.91
CA GLY A 268 56.06 -30.03 31.35
C GLY A 268 56.58 -31.43 31.70
N GLY A 269 57.21 -31.59 32.88
CA GLY A 269 57.69 -32.90 33.33
C GLY A 269 56.56 -33.85 33.74
N SER A 270 56.81 -35.17 33.75
CA SER A 270 55.79 -36.17 34.10
C SER A 270 56.35 -37.46 34.70
N THR A 271 55.85 -37.86 35.86
CA THR A 271 56.01 -39.22 36.42
C THR A 271 54.73 -39.74 37.11
N GLY A 272 53.55 -39.26 36.70
CA GLY A 272 52.24 -39.79 37.15
C GLY A 272 51.73 -39.36 38.54
N GLY A 273 52.34 -38.36 39.19
CA GLY A 273 51.96 -37.90 40.54
C GLY A 273 51.06 -36.65 40.57
N MET A 274 51.55 -35.54 40.03
CA MET A 274 50.86 -34.24 39.93
C MET A 274 51.03 -33.66 38.51
N PRO A 275 50.08 -32.87 37.99
CA PRO A 275 50.14 -32.36 36.62
C PRO A 275 51.04 -31.11 36.51
N ALA A 276 51.89 -31.05 35.49
CA ALA A 276 52.73 -29.89 35.18
C ALA A 276 52.33 -29.24 33.84
N PHE A 277 52.38 -27.91 33.80
CA PHE A 277 52.04 -27.11 32.61
C PHE A 277 53.13 -27.16 31.55
N GLY A 278 52.73 -27.24 30.28
CA GLY A 278 53.61 -26.92 29.16
C GLY A 278 53.82 -25.42 28.98
N GLY A 279 54.97 -25.00 28.43
CA GLY A 279 55.29 -23.60 28.21
C GLY A 279 54.54 -22.97 27.03
N GLU A 280 54.25 -21.67 27.08
CA GLU A 280 53.68 -20.95 25.93
C GLU A 280 54.65 -20.92 24.74
N GLY A 281 54.11 -20.89 23.52
CA GLY A 281 54.88 -20.60 22.32
C GLY A 281 55.23 -19.11 22.19
N GLY A 282 56.41 -18.83 21.63
CA GLY A 282 56.85 -17.47 21.31
C GLY A 282 56.03 -16.85 20.19
N ALA A 283 55.99 -15.52 20.13
CA ALA A 283 55.37 -14.79 19.03
C ALA A 283 56.30 -14.63 17.81
N GLY A 284 55.74 -14.46 16.62
CA GLY A 284 56.50 -14.06 15.44
C GLY A 284 57.05 -12.65 15.61
N LEU A 285 56.17 -11.66 15.82
CA LEU A 285 56.52 -10.28 16.15
C LEU A 285 55.84 -9.87 17.47
N ALA A 286 56.60 -9.25 18.37
CA ALA A 286 56.14 -8.77 19.66
C ALA A 286 56.35 -7.26 19.80
N LEU A 287 55.26 -6.49 19.82
CA LEU A 287 55.23 -5.05 20.04
C LEU A 287 54.98 -4.75 21.51
N GLN A 288 56.05 -4.61 22.31
CA GLN A 288 55.95 -4.21 23.72
C GLN A 288 55.80 -2.68 23.88
N SER A 289 56.12 -1.93 22.83
CA SER A 289 56.07 -0.47 22.78
C SER A 289 54.87 0.09 22.02
N SER A 290 54.68 1.41 22.09
CA SER A 290 53.54 2.14 21.49
C SER A 290 53.96 2.95 20.25
N ASN A 291 52.99 3.38 19.46
CA ASN A 291 53.14 4.21 18.24
C ASN A 291 53.99 3.57 17.12
N ASN A 292 54.09 2.24 17.06
CA ASN A 292 54.84 1.56 15.99
C ASN A 292 54.03 1.47 14.70
N SER A 293 54.71 1.52 13.57
CA SER A 293 54.21 1.24 12.23
C SER A 293 54.76 -0.10 11.74
N VAL A 294 53.90 -1.02 11.30
CA VAL A 294 54.30 -2.35 10.82
C VAL A 294 53.70 -2.60 9.44
N SER A 295 54.53 -3.01 8.48
CA SER A 295 54.11 -3.52 7.18
C SER A 295 54.59 -4.96 7.02
N ASN A 296 53.66 -5.92 6.97
CA ASN A 296 53.96 -7.33 6.74
C ASN A 296 53.49 -7.78 5.35
N THR A 297 54.42 -8.03 4.43
CA THR A 297 54.18 -8.77 3.17
C THR A 297 54.69 -10.21 3.23
N GLY A 298 55.60 -10.50 4.17
CA GLY A 298 56.15 -11.82 4.41
C GLY A 298 55.30 -12.69 5.34
N THR A 299 55.95 -13.54 6.13
CA THR A 299 55.30 -14.45 7.10
C THR A 299 55.64 -14.05 8.52
N LEU A 300 54.63 -13.84 9.37
CA LEU A 300 54.76 -13.90 10.82
C LEU A 300 54.15 -15.21 11.31
N ARG A 301 54.85 -15.93 12.19
CA ARG A 301 54.44 -17.22 12.71
C ARG A 301 54.66 -17.33 14.22
N GLY A 302 53.64 -17.77 14.96
CA GLY A 302 53.78 -18.16 16.36
C GLY A 302 54.41 -19.55 16.50
N GLY A 303 55.22 -19.74 17.54
CA GLY A 303 55.75 -21.05 17.93
C GLY A 303 54.67 -21.90 18.61
N SER A 304 54.80 -23.23 18.55
CA SER A 304 53.85 -24.12 19.22
C SER A 304 54.02 -24.08 20.74
N GLY A 305 52.93 -24.26 21.50
CA GLY A 305 52.99 -24.48 22.94
C GLY A 305 53.52 -25.88 23.27
N GLY A 306 54.11 -26.02 24.45
CA GLY A 306 54.64 -27.29 24.93
C GLY A 306 53.57 -28.24 25.46
N ALA A 307 53.81 -29.55 25.36
CA ALA A 307 52.92 -30.55 25.93
C ALA A 307 52.87 -30.47 27.48
N GLY A 308 51.70 -30.74 28.07
CA GLY A 308 51.54 -30.87 29.52
C GLY A 308 51.99 -32.26 30.02
N GLY A 309 52.38 -32.36 31.29
CA GLY A 309 52.93 -33.60 31.85
C GLY A 309 51.93 -34.76 31.99
N THR A 310 50.77 -34.47 32.58
CA THR A 310 49.59 -35.35 32.65
C THR A 310 48.34 -34.49 32.69
N ALA A 311 47.31 -34.88 31.93
CA ALA A 311 45.99 -34.24 31.82
C ALA A 311 45.98 -32.73 31.46
N ALA A 312 45.57 -32.41 30.23
CA ALA A 312 44.98 -31.14 29.77
C ALA A 312 45.72 -29.79 30.00
N LEU A 313 46.83 -29.73 30.74
CA LEU A 313 47.57 -28.50 31.08
C LEU A 313 48.60 -28.14 30.00
N PHE A 314 48.14 -27.95 28.78
CA PHE A 314 48.97 -27.66 27.61
C PHE A 314 49.41 -26.20 27.56
N GLY A 315 50.61 -25.95 27.03
CA GLY A 315 51.06 -24.60 26.71
C GLY A 315 50.24 -24.00 25.57
N VAL A 316 49.94 -22.70 25.66
CA VAL A 316 49.18 -21.98 24.62
C VAL A 316 50.06 -21.73 23.40
N GLY A 317 49.49 -21.86 22.20
CA GLY A 317 50.16 -21.51 20.95
C GLY A 317 50.55 -20.02 20.90
N GLY A 318 51.78 -19.75 20.45
CA GLY A 318 52.30 -18.41 20.26
C GLY A 318 51.52 -17.62 19.20
N ALA A 319 51.55 -16.29 19.28
CA ALA A 319 50.86 -15.45 18.31
C ALA A 319 51.73 -15.15 17.07
N ALA A 320 51.15 -14.98 15.88
CA ALA A 320 51.93 -14.43 14.77
C ALA A 320 52.37 -12.99 15.11
N LEU A 321 51.45 -12.20 15.65
CA LEU A 321 51.67 -10.85 16.14
C LEU A 321 51.10 -10.67 17.55
N ARG A 322 51.92 -10.21 18.50
CA ARG A 322 51.55 -9.90 19.88
C ARG A 322 51.70 -8.39 20.10
N VAL A 323 50.65 -7.70 20.53
CA VAL A 323 50.62 -6.23 20.68
C VAL A 323 50.24 -5.86 22.11
N TRP A 324 51.20 -5.35 22.87
CA TRP A 324 51.01 -4.85 24.22
C TRP A 324 50.88 -3.33 24.29
N GLY A 325 51.61 -2.61 23.43
CA GLY A 325 51.54 -1.16 23.40
C GLY A 325 50.28 -0.60 22.73
N HIS A 326 50.25 0.72 22.65
CA HIS A 326 49.09 1.52 22.26
C HIS A 326 49.32 2.18 20.90
N SER A 327 48.21 2.49 20.20
CA SER A 327 48.24 3.34 19.01
C SER A 327 49.17 2.85 17.89
N ASN A 328 49.45 1.54 17.84
CA ASN A 328 50.24 0.92 16.78
C ASN A 328 49.40 0.79 15.51
N THR A 329 50.01 1.03 14.35
CA THR A 329 49.39 0.82 13.03
C THR A 329 50.06 -0.36 12.35
N ILE A 330 49.29 -1.41 12.06
CA ILE A 330 49.78 -2.65 11.44
C ILE A 330 49.04 -2.85 10.12
N VAL A 331 49.77 -2.90 9.01
CA VAL A 331 49.26 -3.25 7.68
C VAL A 331 49.74 -4.65 7.34
N ASN A 332 48.80 -5.56 7.07
CA ASN A 332 49.08 -6.91 6.61
C ASN A 332 48.69 -7.10 5.14
N MET A 333 49.61 -7.69 4.39
CA MET A 333 49.49 -8.14 3.00
C MET A 333 50.04 -9.57 2.83
N GLY A 334 50.59 -10.17 3.90
CA GLY A 334 51.19 -11.51 3.91
C GLY A 334 50.52 -12.46 4.91
N ALA A 335 51.28 -13.44 5.41
CA ALA A 335 50.78 -14.49 6.28
C ALA A 335 50.91 -14.16 7.78
N LEU A 336 49.83 -14.36 8.52
CA LEU A 336 49.78 -14.34 9.99
C LEU A 336 49.31 -15.71 10.50
N THR A 337 50.25 -16.54 10.93
CA THR A 337 50.02 -17.93 11.33
C THR A 337 50.26 -18.13 12.83
N ALA A 338 49.22 -18.45 13.60
CA ALA A 338 49.36 -18.81 15.00
C ALA A 338 50.14 -20.12 15.18
N GLY A 339 50.77 -20.28 16.35
CA GLY A 339 51.26 -21.56 16.81
C GLY A 339 50.12 -22.47 17.27
N MET A 340 50.33 -23.78 17.23
CA MET A 340 49.42 -24.76 17.84
C MET A 340 49.66 -24.80 19.35
N ALA A 341 48.63 -25.06 20.16
CA ALA A 341 48.82 -25.38 21.56
C ALA A 341 49.47 -26.76 21.72
N GLY A 342 49.96 -27.06 22.93
CA GLY A 342 50.60 -28.34 23.26
C GLY A 342 49.70 -29.57 23.21
N ASP A 343 48.39 -29.40 22.92
CA ASP A 343 47.44 -30.48 22.64
C ASP A 343 47.51 -30.98 21.18
N GLY A 344 48.26 -30.29 20.32
CA GLY A 344 48.36 -30.61 18.89
C GLY A 344 47.06 -30.41 18.10
N THR A 345 46.06 -29.70 18.63
CA THR A 345 44.76 -29.50 17.97
C THR A 345 44.18 -28.09 18.13
N THR A 346 44.35 -27.43 19.28
CA THR A 346 43.90 -26.05 19.49
C THR A 346 44.88 -25.07 18.85
N LEU A 347 44.37 -24.15 18.04
CA LEU A 347 45.18 -23.11 17.39
C LEU A 347 45.21 -21.84 18.25
N GLY A 348 46.37 -21.18 18.33
CA GLY A 348 46.52 -19.90 19.03
C GLY A 348 45.88 -18.72 18.29
N ASP A 349 46.10 -17.53 18.84
CA ASP A 349 45.72 -16.27 18.18
C ASP A 349 46.71 -15.96 17.06
N ALA A 350 46.25 -15.67 15.84
CA ALA A 350 47.12 -15.10 14.82
C ALA A 350 47.54 -13.67 15.22
N VAL A 351 46.63 -12.88 15.79
CA VAL A 351 46.96 -11.57 16.37
C VAL A 351 46.35 -11.46 17.77
N ARG A 352 47.16 -11.10 18.76
CA ARG A 352 46.71 -10.85 20.14
C ARG A 352 47.03 -9.42 20.56
N ILE A 353 46.01 -8.61 20.78
CA ILE A 353 46.11 -7.21 21.22
C ILE A 353 45.69 -7.10 22.69
N THR A 354 46.46 -6.34 23.46
CA THR A 354 46.17 -6.03 24.88
C THR A 354 46.26 -4.54 25.23
N GLY A 355 46.90 -3.72 24.39
CA GLY A 355 46.90 -2.26 24.51
C GLY A 355 45.69 -1.59 23.83
N ASN A 356 45.61 -0.27 23.91
CA ASN A 356 44.50 0.54 23.39
C ASN A 356 44.78 1.13 21.99
N ASP A 357 43.72 1.48 21.26
CA ASP A 357 43.73 2.32 20.06
C ASP A 357 44.62 1.83 18.90
N ASN A 358 44.97 0.54 18.89
CA ASN A 358 45.74 -0.08 17.82
C ASN A 358 44.87 -0.30 16.57
N GLN A 359 45.48 -0.19 15.39
CA GLN A 359 44.82 -0.36 14.10
C GLN A 359 45.45 -1.53 13.36
N LEU A 360 44.66 -2.57 13.07
CA LEU A 360 45.05 -3.69 12.22
C LEU A 360 44.34 -3.55 10.87
N GLU A 361 45.10 -3.26 9.83
CA GLU A 361 44.63 -3.14 8.45
C GLU A 361 44.98 -4.40 7.66
N LEU A 362 43.95 -5.05 7.12
CA LEU A 362 44.10 -6.16 6.18
C LEU A 362 43.93 -5.65 4.76
N ARG A 363 44.89 -5.98 3.90
CA ARG A 363 44.87 -5.77 2.45
C ARG A 363 44.87 -7.10 1.71
N ALA A 364 44.60 -7.05 0.41
CA ALA A 364 44.72 -8.20 -0.49
C ALA A 364 46.08 -8.91 -0.32
N GLY A 365 46.07 -10.25 -0.35
CA GLY A 365 47.23 -11.09 0.00
C GLY A 365 47.28 -11.53 1.47
N SER A 366 46.53 -10.87 2.37
CA SER A 366 46.40 -11.29 3.77
C SER A 366 45.92 -12.74 3.90
N SER A 367 46.71 -13.59 4.54
CA SER A 367 46.31 -14.95 4.93
C SER A 367 46.41 -15.12 6.44
N ILE A 368 45.31 -15.52 7.06
CA ILE A 368 45.15 -15.60 8.52
C ILE A 368 44.90 -17.05 8.92
N THR A 369 45.74 -17.59 9.81
CA THR A 369 45.57 -18.93 10.38
C THR A 369 45.62 -18.80 11.91
N GLY A 370 44.46 -18.68 12.54
CA GLY A 370 44.30 -18.39 13.98
C GLY A 370 43.36 -17.21 14.23
N ALA A 371 43.11 -16.88 15.49
CA ALA A 371 42.19 -15.79 15.84
C ALA A 371 42.86 -14.40 15.88
N LEU A 372 42.15 -13.37 15.43
CA LEU A 372 42.44 -11.95 15.63
C LEU A 372 41.64 -11.50 16.87
N ARG A 373 42.33 -11.38 18.00
CA ARG A 373 41.75 -11.17 19.32
C ARG A 373 42.28 -9.90 19.96
N VAL A 374 41.41 -8.97 20.29
CA VAL A 374 41.64 -7.98 21.33
C VAL A 374 41.30 -8.64 22.66
N ALA A 375 42.31 -9.11 23.38
CA ALA A 375 42.17 -9.79 24.66
C ALA A 375 41.96 -8.81 25.81
N LEU A 376 42.61 -7.63 25.73
CA LEU A 376 42.46 -6.50 26.64
C LEU A 376 42.56 -5.20 25.82
N GLY A 377 42.14 -4.08 26.43
CA GLY A 377 42.24 -2.74 25.83
C GLY A 377 40.99 -2.31 25.05
N THR A 378 40.90 -1.01 24.79
CA THR A 378 39.75 -0.32 24.18
C THR A 378 40.16 0.44 22.92
N GLY A 379 39.19 0.88 22.10
CA GLY A 379 39.42 1.70 20.91
C GLY A 379 40.08 1.00 19.71
N ASN A 380 40.56 -0.24 19.87
CA ASN A 380 41.23 -1.02 18.83
C ASN A 380 40.32 -1.25 17.60
N VAL A 381 40.88 -1.05 16.40
CA VAL A 381 40.17 -1.09 15.10
C VAL A 381 40.73 -2.21 14.22
N LEU A 382 39.84 -2.95 13.56
CA LEU A 382 40.18 -3.78 12.40
C LEU A 382 39.65 -3.09 11.13
N ARG A 383 40.52 -2.92 10.13
CA ARG A 383 40.23 -2.23 8.88
C ARG A 383 40.45 -3.16 7.69
N LEU A 384 39.52 -3.16 6.75
CA LEU A 384 39.65 -3.81 5.45
C LEU A 384 39.95 -2.73 4.41
N SER A 385 41.02 -2.91 3.64
CA SER A 385 41.60 -1.84 2.81
C SER A 385 42.23 -2.38 1.51
N GLY A 386 42.67 -1.46 0.65
CA GLY A 386 43.28 -1.76 -0.65
C GLY A 386 42.79 -0.83 -1.76
N ASP A 387 43.65 -0.61 -2.76
CA ASP A 387 43.40 0.44 -3.76
C ASP A 387 42.72 -0.10 -5.03
N THR A 388 43.12 -1.28 -5.53
CA THR A 388 42.59 -1.82 -6.81
C THR A 388 42.24 -3.30 -6.82
N THR A 389 42.59 -4.06 -5.77
CA THR A 389 42.42 -5.51 -5.74
C THR A 389 41.31 -5.88 -4.76
N ASP A 390 40.25 -6.47 -5.30
CA ASP A 390 39.12 -6.98 -4.51
C ASP A 390 39.55 -8.18 -3.64
N SER A 391 38.82 -8.43 -2.57
CA SER A 391 39.14 -9.52 -1.62
C SER A 391 37.90 -10.06 -0.92
N THR A 392 38.00 -11.29 -0.42
CA THR A 392 36.89 -11.98 0.27
C THR A 392 37.36 -12.46 1.63
N THR A 393 36.54 -12.27 2.67
CA THR A 393 36.84 -12.75 4.03
C THR A 393 35.56 -13.11 4.79
N SER A 394 35.71 -13.84 5.89
CA SER A 394 34.64 -14.03 6.88
C SER A 394 35.10 -13.46 8.22
N LEU A 395 34.25 -12.69 8.88
CA LEU A 395 34.55 -12.06 10.17
C LEU A 395 33.81 -12.78 11.31
N SER A 396 33.96 -14.11 11.35
CA SER A 396 33.36 -14.94 12.40
C SER A 396 33.85 -14.51 13.78
N THR A 397 32.98 -14.49 14.80
CA THR A 397 33.38 -14.12 16.17
C THR A 397 34.33 -15.11 16.83
N ALA A 398 34.43 -16.34 16.31
CA ALA A 398 35.45 -17.30 16.71
C ALA A 398 36.85 -16.93 16.20
N THR A 399 36.92 -16.14 15.12
CA THR A 399 38.16 -15.74 14.45
C THR A 399 38.48 -14.25 14.62
N TYR A 400 37.50 -13.39 14.89
CA TYR A 400 37.67 -11.93 15.02
C TYR A 400 36.86 -11.41 16.22
N SER A 401 37.53 -10.89 17.24
CA SER A 401 36.89 -10.58 18.53
C SER A 401 37.52 -9.41 19.28
N GLY A 402 36.70 -8.70 20.06
CA GLY A 402 37.09 -7.62 20.97
C GLY A 402 37.41 -6.26 20.33
N PHE A 403 37.37 -6.14 19.00
CA PHE A 403 37.53 -4.86 18.31
C PHE A 403 36.38 -3.89 18.64
N ALA A 404 36.72 -2.61 18.82
CA ALA A 404 35.77 -1.55 19.13
C ALA A 404 34.91 -1.17 17.91
N ARG A 405 35.45 -1.30 16.70
CA ARG A 405 34.74 -1.12 15.43
C ARG A 405 35.47 -1.80 14.27
N TYR A 406 34.73 -2.01 13.18
CA TYR A 406 35.23 -2.44 11.88
C TYR A 406 35.18 -1.29 10.88
N GLU A 407 36.21 -1.14 10.05
CA GLU A 407 36.29 -0.10 9.02
C GLU A 407 36.51 -0.71 7.63
N LYS A 408 35.89 -0.12 6.60
CA LYS A 408 36.22 -0.36 5.19
C LYS A 408 36.73 0.93 4.57
N THR A 409 37.95 0.89 4.03
CA THR A 409 38.69 2.01 3.43
C THR A 409 39.34 1.59 2.11
N GLY A 410 40.00 2.51 1.41
CA GLY A 410 40.58 2.25 0.09
C GLY A 410 39.52 2.01 -0.99
N ALA A 411 39.89 2.03 -2.26
CA ALA A 411 38.94 1.98 -3.36
C ALA A 411 38.44 0.56 -3.73
N SER A 412 39.07 -0.52 -3.26
CA SER A 412 38.66 -1.89 -3.62
C SER A 412 37.32 -2.34 -3.01
N THR A 413 36.79 -3.46 -3.52
CA THR A 413 35.66 -4.19 -2.93
C THR A 413 36.13 -5.27 -1.97
N TRP A 414 35.55 -5.32 -0.77
CA TRP A 414 35.70 -6.45 0.15
C TRP A 414 34.38 -7.19 0.30
N THR A 415 34.34 -8.46 -0.07
CA THR A 415 33.16 -9.34 0.08
C THR A 415 33.20 -10.04 1.43
N LEU A 416 32.19 -9.83 2.25
CA LEU A 416 31.99 -10.57 3.49
C LEU A 416 31.12 -11.79 3.24
N ILE A 417 31.66 -12.96 3.62
CA ILE A 417 30.97 -14.25 3.55
C ILE A 417 30.78 -14.84 4.95
N GLY A 418 29.78 -15.72 5.08
CA GLY A 418 29.40 -16.28 6.37
C GLY A 418 28.58 -15.30 7.22
N THR A 419 28.45 -15.61 8.51
CA THR A 419 27.49 -14.96 9.40
C THR A 419 28.10 -14.80 10.78
N HIS A 420 27.93 -13.65 11.43
CA HIS A 420 28.44 -13.44 12.79
C HIS A 420 27.42 -12.74 13.70
N THR A 421 27.58 -12.91 15.02
CA THR A 421 26.61 -12.46 16.04
C THR A 421 27.13 -11.29 16.90
N GLY A 422 28.30 -10.75 16.56
CA GLY A 422 28.87 -9.58 17.25
C GLY A 422 28.08 -8.30 16.99
N LEU A 423 28.08 -7.40 17.98
CA LEU A 423 27.48 -6.05 17.92
C LEU A 423 28.48 -4.97 17.45
N THR A 424 29.69 -5.36 17.05
CA THR A 424 30.76 -4.45 16.63
C THR A 424 30.30 -3.56 15.47
N PRO A 425 30.31 -2.23 15.60
CA PRO A 425 29.80 -1.33 14.57
C PRO A 425 30.73 -1.25 13.35
N TRP A 426 30.12 -1.01 12.20
CA TRP A 426 30.81 -0.86 10.91
C TRP A 426 30.90 0.59 10.46
N PHE A 427 32.01 0.97 9.82
CA PHE A 427 32.22 2.26 9.18
C PHE A 427 32.76 2.05 7.75
N VAL A 428 31.95 2.30 6.74
CA VAL A 428 32.34 2.21 5.32
C VAL A 428 32.69 3.60 4.81
N ARG A 429 33.99 3.87 4.70
CA ARG A 429 34.58 5.20 4.42
C ARG A 429 35.15 5.33 3.00
N GLY A 430 35.18 4.26 2.23
CA GLY A 430 35.66 4.26 0.84
C GLY A 430 35.61 2.88 0.19
N GLY A 431 35.50 2.85 -1.13
CA GLY A 431 35.28 1.63 -1.90
C GLY A 431 33.99 0.92 -1.51
N ALA A 432 33.90 -0.39 -1.74
CA ALA A 432 32.69 -1.17 -1.50
C ALA A 432 32.86 -2.27 -0.45
N LEU A 433 31.88 -2.39 0.46
CA LEU A 433 31.69 -3.56 1.31
C LEU A 433 30.55 -4.39 0.72
N SER A 434 30.83 -5.59 0.23
CA SER A 434 29.85 -6.45 -0.44
C SER A 434 29.34 -7.53 0.50
N ILE A 435 28.02 -7.70 0.55
CA ILE A 435 27.32 -8.70 1.37
C ILE A 435 26.24 -9.41 0.55
N ALA A 436 25.90 -10.64 0.95
CA ALA A 436 24.71 -11.34 0.47
C ALA A 436 23.55 -11.34 1.50
N ASP A 437 23.87 -11.11 2.78
CA ASP A 437 22.97 -11.19 3.93
C ASP A 437 23.45 -10.19 5.00
N ASP A 438 22.55 -9.43 5.62
CA ASP A 438 22.85 -8.47 6.70
C ASP A 438 23.67 -9.10 7.85
N ARG A 439 23.48 -10.39 8.11
CA ARG A 439 24.21 -11.14 9.15
C ARG A 439 25.70 -11.31 8.85
N ALA A 440 26.16 -10.99 7.65
CA ALA A 440 27.58 -10.87 7.31
C ALA A 440 28.23 -9.60 7.91
N LEU A 441 27.44 -8.59 8.29
CA LEU A 441 27.87 -7.40 9.05
C LEU A 441 27.73 -7.58 10.57
N GLY A 442 27.08 -8.65 11.03
CA GLY A 442 26.94 -9.00 12.44
C GLY A 442 25.49 -9.08 12.92
N ASN A 443 25.30 -9.02 14.23
CA ASN A 443 23.98 -8.85 14.82
C ASN A 443 23.40 -7.49 14.40
N SER A 444 22.11 -7.43 14.05
CA SER A 444 21.45 -6.21 13.58
C SER A 444 21.33 -5.11 14.64
N GLY A 445 21.63 -5.38 15.91
CA GLY A 445 21.86 -4.33 16.92
C GLY A 445 23.20 -3.57 16.76
N GLY A 446 24.10 -4.04 15.89
CA GLY A 446 25.35 -3.34 15.56
C GLY A 446 25.14 -2.26 14.49
N ALA A 447 25.43 -1.01 14.85
CA ALA A 447 25.25 0.14 13.95
C ALA A 447 26.15 0.06 12.70
N LEU A 448 25.64 0.59 11.58
CA LEU A 448 26.39 0.80 10.35
C LEU A 448 26.53 2.30 10.09
N THR A 449 27.72 2.76 9.76
CA THR A 449 27.99 4.11 9.27
C THR A 449 28.50 4.03 7.84
N LEU A 450 27.90 4.79 6.94
CA LEU A 450 28.39 5.01 5.57
C LEU A 450 28.84 6.47 5.47
N ASP A 451 30.10 6.71 5.08
CA ASP A 451 30.70 8.05 5.04
C ASP A 451 31.61 8.17 3.81
N GLY A 452 31.00 8.28 2.63
CA GLY A 452 31.65 8.25 1.32
C GLY A 452 31.88 6.85 0.72
N GLY A 453 31.53 5.78 1.43
CA GLY A 453 31.65 4.39 0.97
C GLY A 453 30.33 3.75 0.51
N THR A 454 30.44 2.60 -0.16
CA THR A 454 29.32 1.82 -0.69
C THR A 454 29.10 0.53 0.10
N LEU A 455 27.85 0.24 0.47
CA LEU A 455 27.41 -1.12 0.82
C LEU A 455 26.77 -1.75 -0.42
N ASN A 456 27.38 -2.83 -0.95
CA ASN A 456 26.82 -3.62 -2.04
C ASN A 456 26.04 -4.82 -1.49
N VAL A 457 24.78 -4.96 -1.88
CA VAL A 457 23.86 -6.01 -1.44
C VAL A 457 23.49 -6.90 -2.62
N THR A 458 24.15 -8.05 -2.68
CA THR A 458 24.12 -9.02 -3.79
C THR A 458 23.06 -10.12 -3.65
N GLY A 459 22.48 -10.26 -2.45
CA GLY A 459 21.43 -11.22 -2.10
C GLY A 459 20.14 -10.52 -1.64
N ASP A 460 19.14 -11.32 -1.26
CA ASP A 460 17.89 -10.83 -0.70
C ASP A 460 17.99 -10.84 0.84
N THR A 461 17.85 -9.68 1.48
CA THR A 461 18.04 -9.57 2.94
C THR A 461 17.17 -8.49 3.59
N THR A 462 16.99 -8.62 4.90
CA THR A 462 16.25 -7.68 5.75
C THR A 462 17.13 -7.28 6.92
N ALA A 463 17.25 -5.97 7.16
CA ALA A 463 18.08 -5.38 8.18
C ALA A 463 17.25 -4.50 9.10
N THR A 464 17.35 -4.72 10.42
CA THR A 464 16.76 -3.84 11.45
C THR A 464 17.80 -2.88 12.05
N ARG A 465 19.02 -2.85 11.51
CA ARG A 465 20.12 -2.05 12.05
C ARG A 465 19.92 -0.57 11.79
N THR A 466 20.41 0.26 12.71
CA THR A 466 20.52 1.70 12.50
C THR A 466 21.64 1.98 11.50
N VAL A 467 21.39 2.94 10.60
CA VAL A 467 22.34 3.40 9.60
C VAL A 467 22.57 4.91 9.78
N SER A 468 23.83 5.29 9.94
CA SER A 468 24.26 6.70 9.96
C SER A 468 24.94 7.05 8.64
N LEU A 469 24.48 8.11 7.99
CA LEU A 469 25.07 8.68 6.79
C LEU A 469 25.96 9.85 7.22
N GLY A 470 27.27 9.72 7.01
CA GLY A 470 28.25 10.73 7.36
C GLY A 470 28.22 11.96 6.45
N ALA A 471 29.22 12.84 6.60
CA ALA A 471 29.32 14.04 5.79
C ALA A 471 29.59 13.73 4.31
N GLY A 472 30.25 12.59 4.01
CA GLY A 472 30.40 12.07 2.65
C GLY A 472 29.14 11.41 2.07
N GLY A 473 28.04 11.34 2.84
CA GLY A 473 26.85 10.54 2.50
C GLY A 473 27.14 9.04 2.49
N GLY A 474 26.21 8.25 1.95
CA GLY A 474 26.40 6.80 1.82
C GLY A 474 25.69 6.21 0.61
N THR A 475 26.31 5.22 -0.03
CA THR A 475 25.75 4.53 -1.20
C THR A 475 25.28 3.13 -0.79
N LEU A 476 24.03 2.81 -1.11
CA LEU A 476 23.46 1.46 -1.08
C LEU A 476 23.34 0.95 -2.52
N ASP A 477 24.23 0.05 -2.91
CA ASP A 477 24.21 -0.60 -4.21
C ASP A 477 23.43 -1.92 -4.09
N VAL A 478 22.15 -1.91 -4.44
CA VAL A 478 21.26 -3.06 -4.22
C VAL A 478 21.03 -3.77 -5.53
N ILE A 479 21.53 -5.01 -5.64
CA ILE A 479 21.40 -5.84 -6.84
C ILE A 479 20.11 -6.67 -6.83
N ARG A 480 19.65 -7.11 -5.64
CA ARG A 480 18.37 -7.81 -5.46
C ARG A 480 17.41 -7.05 -4.54
N THR A 481 17.25 -7.45 -3.29
CA THR A 481 16.31 -6.84 -2.34
C THR A 481 16.97 -6.54 -1.01
N LEU A 482 16.89 -5.29 -0.57
CA LEU A 482 17.22 -4.88 0.79
C LEU A 482 15.98 -4.26 1.45
N ALA A 483 15.43 -4.91 2.48
CA ALA A 483 14.45 -4.28 3.36
C ALA A 483 15.18 -3.69 4.58
N LEU A 484 15.32 -2.36 4.61
CA LEU A 484 15.97 -1.64 5.70
C LEU A 484 14.88 -1.02 6.59
N ASN A 485 14.68 -1.66 7.74
CA ASN A 485 13.58 -1.38 8.68
C ASN A 485 14.06 -0.62 9.94
N GLY A 486 15.37 -0.49 10.13
CA GLY A 486 15.96 0.39 11.15
C GLY A 486 15.99 1.85 10.70
N GLU A 487 16.24 2.77 11.63
CA GLU A 487 16.40 4.20 11.33
C GLU A 487 17.65 4.46 10.46
N VAL A 488 17.46 5.23 9.40
CA VAL A 488 18.53 5.92 8.65
C VAL A 488 18.58 7.38 9.10
N SER A 489 19.77 7.90 9.40
CA SER A 489 20.00 9.24 9.94
C SER A 489 21.19 9.94 9.27
N GLY A 490 21.31 11.27 9.42
CA GLY A 490 22.49 12.03 8.95
C GLY A 490 22.37 12.68 7.56
N GLY A 491 23.40 12.49 6.73
CA GLY A 491 23.63 13.13 5.43
C GLY A 491 22.77 12.62 4.26
N ALA A 492 23.36 12.52 3.07
CA ALA A 492 22.66 12.13 1.83
C ALA A 492 22.75 10.61 1.56
N LEU A 493 21.64 10.03 1.11
CA LEU A 493 21.55 8.63 0.69
C LEU A 493 21.65 8.52 -0.84
N GLN A 494 22.44 7.59 -1.36
CA GLN A 494 22.44 7.22 -2.77
C GLN A 494 21.99 5.76 -2.93
N LYS A 495 21.05 5.50 -3.84
CA LYS A 495 20.59 4.16 -4.20
C LYS A 495 21.01 3.84 -5.62
N THR A 496 21.90 2.86 -5.77
CA THR A 496 22.35 2.30 -7.06
C THR A 496 21.94 0.83 -7.17
N GLY A 497 22.29 0.20 -8.29
CA GLY A 497 21.94 -1.19 -8.60
C GLY A 497 20.48 -1.35 -9.04
N PRO A 498 20.17 -2.38 -9.87
CA PRO A 498 18.84 -2.57 -10.44
C PRO A 498 17.78 -3.02 -9.41
N GLY A 499 18.20 -3.45 -8.22
CA GLY A 499 17.35 -4.03 -7.20
C GLY A 499 16.45 -3.05 -6.46
N THR A 500 15.64 -3.59 -5.54
CA THR A 500 14.67 -2.89 -4.71
C THR A 500 15.21 -2.62 -3.30
N LEU A 501 15.20 -1.36 -2.90
CA LEU A 501 15.41 -0.92 -1.51
C LEU A 501 14.06 -0.60 -0.87
N THR A 502 13.64 -1.33 0.15
CA THR A 502 12.44 -0.98 0.94
C THR A 502 12.88 -0.22 2.19
N LEU A 503 12.39 1.01 2.37
CA LEU A 503 12.61 1.85 3.55
C LEU A 503 11.30 1.92 4.35
N SER A 504 11.22 1.20 5.46
CA SER A 504 10.01 1.17 6.32
C SER A 504 10.17 1.93 7.64
N GLY A 505 11.41 2.22 8.06
CA GLY A 505 11.72 2.98 9.26
C GLY A 505 11.21 4.43 9.21
N VAL A 506 11.20 5.08 10.37
CA VAL A 506 11.08 6.54 10.49
C VAL A 506 12.47 7.12 10.35
N ASN A 507 12.81 7.63 9.18
CA ASN A 507 14.17 8.09 8.88
C ASN A 507 14.31 9.60 9.10
N THR A 508 15.48 10.00 9.59
CA THR A 508 15.76 11.36 10.08
C THR A 508 16.83 12.10 9.26
N TYR A 509 17.41 11.45 8.24
CA TYR A 509 18.41 12.07 7.39
C TYR A 509 17.87 13.26 6.59
N THR A 510 18.76 14.22 6.34
CA THR A 510 18.41 15.57 5.82
C THR A 510 19.04 15.86 4.46
N GLY A 511 20.10 15.15 4.07
CA GLY A 511 20.80 15.36 2.80
C GLY A 511 20.05 14.90 1.55
N GLY A 512 18.85 14.33 1.70
CA GLY A 512 18.02 13.81 0.60
C GLY A 512 18.43 12.41 0.13
N THR A 513 17.67 11.92 -0.85
CA THR A 513 17.87 10.63 -1.51
C THR A 513 18.15 10.83 -2.99
N ARG A 514 19.23 10.25 -3.49
CA ARG A 514 19.52 10.15 -4.93
C ARG A 514 19.21 8.73 -5.38
N LEU A 515 18.10 8.56 -6.09
CA LEU A 515 17.73 7.30 -6.71
C LEU A 515 18.31 7.27 -8.12
N LEU A 516 19.42 6.53 -8.28
CA LEU A 516 20.21 6.49 -9.51
C LEU A 516 19.91 5.24 -10.36
N ALA A 517 19.42 4.15 -9.74
CA ALA A 517 19.00 2.95 -10.44
C ALA A 517 18.01 2.11 -9.61
N GLY A 518 17.14 1.38 -10.30
CA GLY A 518 16.21 0.43 -9.71
C GLY A 518 15.10 1.11 -8.90
N ARG A 519 14.70 0.49 -7.79
CA ARG A 519 13.47 0.81 -7.08
C ARG A 519 13.69 1.19 -5.61
N ILE A 520 12.94 2.17 -5.12
CA ILE A 520 12.75 2.41 -3.68
C ILE A 520 11.28 2.21 -3.34
N ASN A 521 10.98 1.34 -2.39
CA ASN A 521 9.64 1.18 -1.82
C ASN A 521 9.56 1.91 -0.46
N VAL A 522 8.61 2.83 -0.28
CA VAL A 522 8.38 3.55 0.97
C VAL A 522 7.33 2.87 1.85
N GLY A 523 7.65 2.62 3.12
CA GLY A 523 6.74 2.03 4.12
C GLY A 523 6.22 3.02 5.17
N SER A 524 6.71 4.27 5.18
CA SER A 524 6.30 5.30 6.14
C SER A 524 6.37 6.71 5.51
N ASN A 525 5.68 7.70 6.11
CA ASN A 525 5.69 9.09 5.65
C ASN A 525 7.09 9.74 5.73
N SER A 526 8.01 9.18 6.53
CA SER A 526 9.38 9.67 6.72
C SER A 526 10.41 8.69 6.16
N ALA A 527 10.02 7.75 5.29
CA ALA A 527 10.91 6.74 4.73
C ALA A 527 12.08 7.35 3.93
N LEU A 528 11.87 8.51 3.29
CA LEU A 528 12.89 9.23 2.50
C LEU A 528 13.67 10.30 3.31
N GLY A 529 13.52 10.29 4.65
CA GLY A 529 14.02 11.39 5.48
C GLY A 529 13.25 12.68 5.22
N THR A 530 13.91 13.83 5.37
CA THR A 530 13.31 15.16 5.17
C THR A 530 13.82 15.93 3.96
N GLY A 531 14.91 15.45 3.33
CA GLY A 531 15.47 16.05 2.12
C GLY A 531 14.69 15.68 0.84
N ALA A 532 15.11 16.23 -0.29
CA ALA A 532 14.51 15.93 -1.60
C ALA A 532 14.83 14.50 -2.09
N LEU A 533 13.98 13.97 -2.97
CA LEU A 533 14.23 12.77 -3.76
C LEU A 533 14.61 13.17 -5.19
N ASP A 534 15.82 12.85 -5.61
CA ASP A 534 16.31 13.04 -6.99
C ASP A 534 16.19 11.70 -7.74
N MET A 535 15.41 11.67 -8.82
CA MET A 535 15.09 10.46 -9.61
C MET A 535 15.72 10.52 -11.00
N ALA A 536 16.68 9.62 -11.22
CA ALA A 536 17.33 9.41 -12.51
C ALA A 536 16.51 8.51 -13.45
N ASP A 537 17.06 8.23 -14.64
CA ASP A 537 16.43 7.42 -15.67
C ASP A 537 16.12 5.98 -15.24
N GLY A 538 14.95 5.47 -15.64
CA GLY A 538 14.55 4.08 -15.41
C GLY A 538 14.37 3.71 -13.94
N THR A 539 14.00 4.68 -13.10
CA THR A 539 13.86 4.50 -11.65
C THR A 539 12.42 4.43 -11.21
N THR A 540 12.16 3.72 -10.10
CA THR A 540 10.79 3.56 -9.57
C THR A 540 10.69 3.96 -8.09
N LEU A 541 9.76 4.87 -7.79
CA LEU A 541 9.25 5.10 -6.44
C LEU A 541 8.00 4.22 -6.24
N GLY A 542 8.08 3.27 -5.31
CA GLY A 542 6.99 2.36 -4.96
C GLY A 542 6.39 2.64 -3.58
N PHE A 543 5.12 2.30 -3.38
CA PHE A 543 4.46 2.35 -2.07
C PHE A 543 4.36 0.95 -1.46
N ALA A 544 4.63 0.82 -0.15
CA ALA A 544 4.54 -0.43 0.61
C ALA A 544 3.51 -0.39 1.76
N ALA A 545 2.78 0.72 1.91
CA ALA A 545 1.69 0.88 2.87
C ALA A 545 0.63 1.84 2.32
N ASN A 546 -0.60 1.74 2.84
CA ASN A 546 -1.74 2.55 2.40
C ASN A 546 -1.79 3.93 3.08
N GLY A 547 -2.20 4.95 2.34
CA GLY A 547 -2.47 6.30 2.87
C GLY A 547 -1.21 7.09 3.23
N LEU A 548 -0.04 6.73 2.68
CA LEU A 548 1.19 7.45 2.94
C LEU A 548 1.16 8.86 2.33
N ASN A 549 1.71 9.84 3.03
CA ASN A 549 1.92 11.19 2.53
C ASN A 549 3.42 11.54 2.59
N LEU A 550 4.05 11.64 1.42
CA LEU A 550 5.44 12.05 1.28
C LEU A 550 5.51 13.57 1.07
N ALA A 551 6.12 14.26 2.03
CA ALA A 551 6.35 15.71 1.97
C ALA A 551 7.65 16.09 1.25
N ASN A 552 8.48 15.11 0.90
CA ASN A 552 9.74 15.31 0.19
C ASN A 552 9.50 15.95 -1.18
N ALA A 553 10.22 17.02 -1.50
CA ALA A 553 10.27 17.53 -2.87
C ALA A 553 10.90 16.47 -3.79
N ILE A 554 10.42 16.35 -5.02
CA ILE A 554 10.89 15.37 -6.00
C ILE A 554 11.48 16.11 -7.20
N VAL A 555 12.66 15.68 -7.62
CA VAL A 555 13.33 16.16 -8.84
C VAL A 555 13.35 15.01 -9.83
N LEU A 556 12.71 15.21 -10.97
CA LEU A 556 12.73 14.31 -12.12
C LEU A 556 13.87 14.76 -13.03
N SER A 557 15.09 14.30 -12.72
CA SER A 557 16.30 14.66 -13.48
C SER A 557 16.44 13.87 -14.78
N GLY A 558 15.83 12.68 -14.84
CA GLY A 558 15.87 11.79 -15.99
C GLY A 558 15.06 12.27 -17.19
N VAL A 559 15.43 11.82 -18.38
CA VAL A 559 14.68 11.94 -19.65
C VAL A 559 14.04 10.61 -20.11
N GLY A 560 14.08 9.54 -19.30
CA GLY A 560 13.46 8.23 -19.55
C GLY A 560 12.99 7.50 -18.28
N ASP A 561 11.79 6.88 -18.31
CA ASP A 561 11.26 5.95 -17.29
C ASP A 561 11.34 6.36 -15.80
N PRO A 562 10.95 7.59 -15.33
CA PRO A 562 10.70 7.84 -13.92
C PRO A 562 9.27 7.41 -13.54
N VAL A 563 9.14 6.28 -12.83
CA VAL A 563 7.85 5.67 -12.47
C VAL A 563 7.49 5.92 -10.99
N VAL A 564 6.24 6.29 -10.73
CA VAL A 564 5.61 6.22 -9.41
C VAL A 564 4.55 5.11 -9.45
N ASP A 565 4.90 3.95 -8.89
CA ASP A 565 4.04 2.76 -8.84
C ASP A 565 3.41 2.62 -7.46
N THR A 566 2.11 2.86 -7.37
CA THR A 566 1.39 2.78 -6.10
C THR A 566 1.03 1.35 -5.71
N GLY A 567 1.25 0.35 -6.57
CA GLY A 567 0.72 -1.00 -6.38
C GLY A 567 -0.79 -0.97 -6.11
N THR A 568 -1.23 -1.65 -5.06
CA THR A 568 -2.63 -1.63 -4.60
C THR A 568 -2.92 -0.56 -3.54
N PHE A 569 -1.96 0.32 -3.23
CA PHE A 569 -2.07 1.31 -2.16
C PHE A 569 -2.44 2.69 -2.69
N ASP A 570 -3.12 3.49 -1.88
CA ASP A 570 -3.26 4.93 -2.09
C ASP A 570 -2.09 5.69 -1.46
N GLY A 571 -1.63 6.76 -2.11
CA GLY A 571 -0.50 7.57 -1.65
C GLY A 571 -0.64 9.04 -2.07
N THR A 572 0.00 9.94 -1.33
CA THR A 572 0.02 11.38 -1.59
C THR A 572 1.45 11.89 -1.71
N LEU A 573 1.72 12.72 -2.71
CA LEU A 573 2.94 13.49 -2.87
C LEU A 573 2.60 14.97 -2.60
N SER A 574 2.95 15.46 -1.41
CA SER A 574 2.70 16.85 -0.99
C SER A 574 3.90 17.77 -1.17
N GLY A 575 5.11 17.21 -1.35
CA GLY A 575 6.26 17.96 -1.86
C GLY A 575 6.07 18.31 -3.35
N ALA A 576 6.72 19.38 -3.80
CA ALA A 576 6.71 19.79 -5.19
C ALA A 576 7.55 18.85 -6.08
N ILE A 577 7.00 18.45 -7.22
CA ILE A 577 7.67 17.70 -8.28
C ILE A 577 8.19 18.71 -9.32
N THR A 578 9.48 18.63 -9.64
CA THR A 578 10.19 19.58 -10.53
C THR A 578 11.15 18.85 -11.46
N GLY A 579 11.76 19.55 -12.42
CA GLY A 579 12.77 19.00 -13.33
C GLY A 579 12.27 18.87 -14.77
N THR A 580 13.15 18.40 -15.67
CA THR A 580 12.83 18.23 -17.09
C THR A 580 12.19 16.89 -17.42
N GLY A 581 12.27 15.93 -16.50
CA GLY A 581 11.71 14.60 -16.64
C GLY A 581 10.19 14.54 -16.56
N PHE A 582 9.69 13.32 -16.74
CA PHE A 582 8.27 13.01 -16.86
C PHE A 582 7.79 12.08 -15.75
N LEU A 583 6.47 12.02 -15.56
CA LEU A 583 5.83 11.28 -14.48
C LEU A 583 4.97 10.14 -15.04
N THR A 584 5.39 8.89 -14.86
CA THR A 584 4.55 7.72 -15.18
C THR A 584 3.91 7.17 -13.89
N LYS A 585 2.58 7.18 -13.80
CA LYS A 585 1.78 6.62 -12.70
C LYS A 585 1.35 5.19 -13.02
N GLU A 586 1.83 4.24 -12.21
CA GLU A 586 1.48 2.82 -12.26
C GLU A 586 0.81 2.34 -10.96
N GLY A 587 0.39 1.08 -10.94
CA GLY A 587 -0.40 0.50 -9.84
C GLY A 587 -1.88 0.84 -9.92
N THR A 588 -2.73 -0.01 -9.34
CA THR A 588 -4.20 0.15 -9.35
C THR A 588 -4.70 1.18 -8.34
N GLY A 589 -3.91 1.51 -7.32
CA GLY A 589 -4.25 2.52 -6.31
C GLY A 589 -4.20 3.97 -6.81
N THR A 590 -4.52 4.90 -5.91
CA THR A 590 -4.62 6.34 -6.16
C THR A 590 -3.35 7.07 -5.78
N LEU A 591 -2.72 7.78 -6.73
CA LEU A 591 -1.69 8.76 -6.44
C LEU A 591 -2.30 10.15 -6.40
N THR A 592 -2.29 10.81 -5.25
CA THR A 592 -2.72 12.20 -5.10
C THR A 592 -1.52 13.13 -5.18
N LEU A 593 -1.54 14.09 -6.10
CA LEU A 593 -0.58 15.19 -6.15
C LEU A 593 -1.17 16.38 -5.38
N ALA A 594 -0.44 16.88 -4.38
CA ALA A 594 -0.84 18.03 -3.56
C ALA A 594 0.20 19.16 -3.54
N GLY A 595 1.44 18.89 -3.97
CA GLY A 595 2.47 19.92 -4.15
C GLY A 595 2.23 20.80 -5.38
N ALA A 596 2.89 21.97 -5.43
CA ALA A 596 2.90 22.84 -6.61
C ALA A 596 3.92 22.32 -7.63
N ASN A 597 3.45 21.55 -8.62
CA ASN A 597 4.33 20.81 -9.52
C ASN A 597 4.70 21.63 -10.77
N ASN A 598 5.98 21.60 -11.14
CA ASN A 598 6.57 22.36 -12.25
C ASN A 598 7.65 21.52 -12.96
N TYR A 599 7.32 20.28 -13.30
CA TYR A 599 8.12 19.46 -14.21
C TYR A 599 7.64 19.63 -15.65
N SER A 600 8.55 19.64 -16.62
CA SER A 600 8.21 19.94 -18.03
C SER A 600 8.00 18.70 -18.92
N GLY A 601 8.38 17.51 -18.47
CA GLY A 601 8.09 16.27 -19.19
C GLY A 601 6.61 15.87 -19.10
N PRO A 602 6.14 14.96 -19.97
CA PRO A 602 4.75 14.48 -19.97
C PRO A 602 4.31 13.81 -18.65
N THR A 603 3.02 13.49 -18.55
CA THR A 603 2.46 12.68 -17.47
C THR A 603 1.65 11.54 -18.03
N THR A 604 2.03 10.31 -17.74
CA THR A 604 1.32 9.12 -18.20
C THR A 604 0.61 8.47 -17.03
N VAL A 605 -0.72 8.34 -17.10
CA VAL A 605 -1.51 7.55 -16.16
C VAL A 605 -1.74 6.18 -16.79
N SER A 606 -0.85 5.24 -16.50
CA SER A 606 -0.88 3.88 -17.07
C SER A 606 -1.91 3.00 -16.37
N ALA A 607 -2.08 3.16 -15.05
CA ALA A 607 -3.03 2.38 -14.26
C ALA A 607 -3.54 3.14 -13.01
N GLY A 608 -4.68 2.69 -12.49
CA GLY A 608 -5.30 3.24 -11.29
C GLY A 608 -5.77 4.68 -11.47
N THR A 609 -5.61 5.50 -10.43
CA THR A 609 -6.03 6.92 -10.46
C THR A 609 -4.85 7.85 -10.19
N LEU A 610 -4.71 8.90 -11.02
CA LEU A 610 -3.96 10.12 -10.68
C LEU A 610 -4.97 11.17 -10.22
N ALA A 611 -4.85 11.62 -8.98
CA ALA A 611 -5.77 12.57 -8.35
C ALA A 611 -5.11 13.93 -8.09
N ALA A 612 -5.85 15.02 -8.29
CA ALA A 612 -5.48 16.34 -7.79
C ALA A 612 -5.93 16.50 -6.34
N GLY A 613 -5.01 16.89 -5.44
CA GLY A 613 -5.27 17.19 -4.03
C GLY A 613 -5.49 18.68 -3.73
N ALA A 614 -5.21 19.56 -4.70
CA ALA A 614 -5.40 21.01 -4.61
C ALA A 614 -5.54 21.64 -6.01
N ALA A 615 -5.99 22.88 -6.10
CA ALA A 615 -6.03 23.63 -7.37
C ALA A 615 -4.61 23.93 -7.89
N ASN A 616 -4.41 23.84 -9.21
CA ASN A 616 -3.11 24.03 -9.87
C ASN A 616 -1.97 23.15 -9.30
N THR A 617 -2.27 21.91 -8.92
CA THR A 617 -1.26 20.93 -8.51
C THR A 617 -0.69 20.16 -9.70
N LEU A 618 -1.45 19.93 -10.77
CA LEU A 618 -0.91 19.32 -11.99
C LEU A 618 0.03 20.32 -12.69
N SER A 619 1.12 19.83 -13.29
CA SER A 619 2.06 20.71 -14.01
C SER A 619 1.40 21.30 -15.25
N ALA A 620 1.30 22.63 -15.28
CA ALA A 620 0.82 23.39 -16.42
C ALA A 620 1.70 23.27 -17.69
N LEU A 621 2.91 22.74 -17.54
CA LEU A 621 3.86 22.47 -18.63
C LEU A 621 3.74 21.05 -19.19
N SER A 622 3.05 20.14 -18.49
CA SER A 622 2.98 18.72 -18.85
C SER A 622 1.79 18.40 -19.76
N SER A 623 2.05 17.60 -20.80
CA SER A 623 1.01 16.93 -21.59
C SER A 623 0.64 15.59 -20.93
N VAL A 624 -0.65 15.37 -20.69
CA VAL A 624 -1.14 14.20 -19.95
C VAL A 624 -1.66 13.12 -20.90
N THR A 625 -1.29 11.86 -20.68
CA THR A 625 -1.87 10.69 -21.35
C THR A 625 -2.61 9.84 -20.31
N VAL A 626 -3.87 9.50 -20.57
CA VAL A 626 -4.67 8.62 -19.71
C VAL A 626 -4.97 7.32 -20.47
N ALA A 627 -4.36 6.22 -20.03
CA ALA A 627 -4.52 4.90 -20.65
C ALA A 627 -5.92 4.31 -20.43
N SER A 628 -6.30 3.33 -21.25
CA SER A 628 -7.56 2.60 -21.09
C SER A 628 -7.63 1.94 -19.71
N GLY A 629 -8.74 2.13 -18.99
CA GLY A 629 -8.93 1.66 -17.61
C GLY A 629 -8.28 2.53 -16.52
N ALA A 630 -7.43 3.50 -16.88
CA ALA A 630 -6.86 4.47 -15.94
C ALA A 630 -7.76 5.71 -15.79
N THR A 631 -7.57 6.45 -14.69
CA THR A 631 -8.36 7.67 -14.38
C THR A 631 -7.47 8.86 -14.03
N LEU A 632 -7.72 10.00 -14.65
CA LEU A 632 -7.31 11.32 -14.16
C LEU A 632 -8.51 11.93 -13.41
N ASN A 633 -8.39 12.16 -12.11
CA ASN A 633 -9.45 12.71 -11.27
C ASN A 633 -9.05 14.08 -10.70
N LEU A 634 -9.79 15.14 -11.03
CA LEU A 634 -9.50 16.48 -10.51
C LEU A 634 -10.15 16.75 -9.16
N ALA A 635 -11.05 15.87 -8.69
CA ALA A 635 -11.69 15.92 -7.37
C ALA A 635 -12.35 17.26 -7.01
N GLY A 636 -12.82 18.04 -8.00
CA GLY A 636 -13.39 19.38 -7.80
C GLY A 636 -12.39 20.53 -7.84
N PHE A 637 -11.09 20.27 -8.09
CA PHE A 637 -10.05 21.29 -8.14
C PHE A 637 -9.67 21.68 -9.57
N SER A 638 -9.84 22.95 -9.94
CA SER A 638 -9.43 23.44 -11.26
C SER A 638 -7.92 23.29 -11.50
N GLN A 639 -7.55 22.88 -12.72
CA GLN A 639 -6.16 22.62 -13.15
C GLN A 639 -5.85 23.24 -14.51
N ARG A 640 -4.56 23.33 -14.83
CA ARG A 640 -4.03 23.68 -16.14
C ARG A 640 -3.01 22.62 -16.58
N ILE A 641 -3.02 22.23 -17.86
CA ILE A 641 -2.08 21.26 -18.47
C ILE A 641 -1.74 21.69 -19.91
N ALA A 642 -0.62 21.19 -20.44
CA ALA A 642 -0.12 21.55 -21.77
C ALA A 642 -0.77 20.77 -22.94
N GLY A 643 -1.47 19.66 -22.65
CA GLY A 643 -2.15 18.83 -23.64
C GLY A 643 -2.77 17.60 -22.99
N LEU A 644 -3.65 16.89 -23.70
CA LEU A 644 -4.28 15.66 -23.21
C LEU A 644 -4.52 14.63 -24.32
N ALA A 645 -4.15 13.37 -24.07
CA ALA A 645 -4.62 12.20 -24.81
C ALA A 645 -5.44 11.27 -23.89
N ASN A 646 -6.69 10.98 -24.23
CA ASN A 646 -7.63 10.29 -23.33
C ASN A 646 -8.21 9.00 -23.93
N ALA A 647 -7.70 7.84 -23.50
CA ALA A 647 -8.32 6.52 -23.72
C ALA A 647 -9.04 5.98 -22.47
N GLY A 648 -8.76 6.53 -21.28
CA GLY A 648 -9.34 6.14 -19.99
C GLY A 648 -10.51 7.01 -19.56
N THR A 649 -10.50 7.45 -18.30
CA THR A 649 -11.48 8.38 -17.73
C THR A 649 -10.80 9.67 -17.28
N VAL A 650 -11.36 10.82 -17.66
CA VAL A 650 -11.03 12.13 -17.09
C VAL A 650 -12.25 12.60 -16.31
N SER A 651 -12.11 12.79 -15.00
CA SER A 651 -13.19 13.19 -14.10
C SER A 651 -12.90 14.57 -13.52
N LEU A 652 -13.78 15.54 -13.80
CA LEU A 652 -13.75 16.85 -13.17
C LEU A 652 -14.60 16.89 -11.89
N SER A 653 -15.60 16.00 -11.79
CA SER A 653 -16.64 16.01 -10.76
C SER A 653 -16.12 16.13 -9.33
N GLY A 654 -16.46 17.26 -8.69
CA GLY A 654 -16.38 17.45 -7.24
C GLY A 654 -17.74 17.23 -6.54
N ALA A 655 -17.87 17.75 -5.32
CA ALA A 655 -19.15 17.75 -4.59
C ALA A 655 -20.17 18.77 -5.15
N ALA A 656 -19.71 19.75 -5.93
CA ALA A 656 -20.50 20.76 -6.60
C ALA A 656 -19.92 21.02 -8.00
N PRO A 657 -20.73 21.48 -8.97
CA PRO A 657 -20.25 21.82 -10.31
C PRO A 657 -19.49 23.15 -10.33
N GLY A 658 -18.51 23.28 -11.23
CA GLY A 658 -17.74 24.51 -11.46
C GLY A 658 -16.24 24.30 -11.70
N THR A 659 -15.79 23.05 -11.69
CA THR A 659 -14.39 22.66 -11.89
C THR A 659 -13.96 22.95 -13.31
N THR A 660 -12.83 23.62 -13.52
CA THR A 660 -12.31 23.90 -14.86
C THR A 660 -10.98 23.19 -15.11
N LEU A 661 -10.90 22.41 -16.18
CA LEU A 661 -9.63 21.91 -16.73
C LEU A 661 -9.23 22.76 -17.92
N THR A 662 -8.18 23.57 -17.77
CA THR A 662 -7.61 24.37 -18.85
C THR A 662 -6.54 23.56 -19.60
N VAL A 663 -6.67 23.43 -20.92
CA VAL A 663 -5.71 22.70 -21.77
C VAL A 663 -5.17 23.66 -22.83
N THR A 664 -3.85 23.83 -22.88
CA THR A 664 -3.21 24.84 -23.77
C THR A 664 -2.65 24.28 -25.08
N GLY A 665 -2.76 22.97 -25.27
CA GLY A 665 -2.39 22.25 -26.48
C GLY A 665 -3.43 21.17 -26.79
N PRO A 666 -3.13 20.21 -27.67
CA PRO A 666 -4.14 19.32 -28.24
C PRO A 666 -4.94 18.52 -27.20
N TRP A 667 -6.24 18.38 -27.44
CA TRP A 667 -7.09 17.38 -26.79
C TRP A 667 -7.36 16.26 -27.79
N VAL A 668 -6.89 15.05 -27.51
CA VAL A 668 -7.01 13.87 -28.38
C VAL A 668 -7.87 12.81 -27.69
N GLY A 669 -9.12 12.69 -28.11
CA GLY A 669 -10.03 11.67 -27.64
C GLY A 669 -9.76 10.31 -28.31
N ASN A 670 -9.41 9.30 -27.52
CA ASN A 670 -9.17 7.92 -27.98
C ASN A 670 -10.28 6.98 -27.48
N ASN A 671 -11.53 7.40 -27.63
CA ASN A 671 -12.72 6.75 -27.05
C ASN A 671 -12.70 6.68 -25.51
N GLY A 672 -11.96 7.56 -24.84
CA GLY A 672 -12.04 7.79 -23.40
C GLY A 672 -13.35 8.47 -22.97
N VAL A 673 -13.58 8.48 -21.66
CA VAL A 673 -14.73 9.13 -21.01
C VAL A 673 -14.30 10.46 -20.39
N LEU A 674 -15.15 11.48 -20.50
CA LEU A 674 -15.07 12.74 -19.76
C LEU A 674 -16.27 12.80 -18.80
N ARG A 675 -16.03 12.84 -17.49
CA ARG A 675 -17.07 12.93 -16.45
C ARG A 675 -17.16 14.36 -15.93
N LEU A 676 -18.36 14.94 -16.02
CA LEU A 676 -18.67 16.29 -15.60
C LEU A 676 -19.82 16.27 -14.60
N GLY A 677 -19.73 17.10 -13.55
CA GLY A 677 -20.86 17.52 -12.75
C GLY A 677 -21.51 18.76 -13.36
N THR A 678 -22.82 18.75 -13.52
CA THR A 678 -23.59 19.90 -14.05
C THR A 678 -24.82 20.12 -13.20
N ALA A 679 -25.22 21.38 -12.99
CA ALA A 679 -26.51 21.71 -12.40
C ALA A 679 -27.58 21.89 -13.50
N LEU A 680 -28.17 20.84 -14.07
CA LEU A 680 -28.96 20.90 -15.32
C LEU A 680 -30.20 21.82 -15.23
N GLY A 681 -30.06 23.09 -15.61
CA GLY A 681 -31.12 24.08 -15.71
C GLY A 681 -31.03 24.93 -16.99
N ASN A 682 -31.15 26.25 -16.86
CA ASN A 682 -31.07 27.18 -17.99
C ASN A 682 -29.60 27.41 -18.43
N SER A 683 -29.36 28.22 -19.47
CA SER A 683 -28.01 28.44 -20.02
C SER A 683 -26.99 29.03 -19.03
N GLY A 684 -27.43 29.67 -17.94
CA GLY A 684 -26.56 30.18 -16.87
C GLY A 684 -26.20 29.16 -15.79
N SER A 685 -26.46 27.88 -16.01
CA SER A 685 -26.23 26.82 -15.02
C SER A 685 -24.75 26.58 -14.74
N ALA A 686 -24.40 26.42 -13.46
CA ALA A 686 -23.06 25.99 -13.07
C ALA A 686 -22.73 24.59 -13.61
N THR A 687 -21.55 24.44 -14.21
CA THR A 687 -21.06 23.17 -14.75
C THR A 687 -19.56 23.05 -14.56
N ASP A 688 -19.08 21.82 -14.42
CA ASP A 688 -17.69 21.51 -14.74
C ASP A 688 -17.46 21.71 -16.24
N LYS A 689 -16.28 22.22 -16.60
CA LYS A 689 -15.95 22.69 -17.95
C LYS A 689 -14.51 22.33 -18.38
N ILE A 690 -14.35 21.96 -19.64
CA ILE A 690 -13.03 22.00 -20.32
C ILE A 690 -12.86 23.37 -20.97
N LEU A 691 -11.70 24.00 -20.77
CA LEU A 691 -11.32 25.25 -21.44
C LEU A 691 -10.09 25.01 -22.31
N LEU A 692 -10.26 25.04 -23.64
CA LEU A 692 -9.18 24.94 -24.61
C LEU A 692 -8.65 26.35 -24.88
N SER A 693 -7.34 26.59 -24.70
CA SER A 693 -6.76 27.94 -24.75
C SER A 693 -5.52 28.01 -25.63
N GLY A 694 -5.62 28.74 -26.75
CA GLY A 694 -4.54 28.97 -27.70
C GLY A 694 -4.69 28.19 -29.00
N ALA A 695 -4.11 28.69 -30.09
CA ALA A 695 -4.25 28.11 -31.43
C ALA A 695 -3.80 26.64 -31.58
N SER A 696 -2.95 26.14 -30.67
CA SER A 696 -2.54 24.73 -30.62
C SER A 696 -3.51 23.83 -29.83
N ALA A 697 -4.47 24.40 -29.11
CA ALA A 697 -5.48 23.67 -28.36
C ALA A 697 -6.66 23.28 -29.27
N VAL A 698 -6.42 22.25 -30.09
CA VAL A 698 -7.43 21.65 -30.97
C VAL A 698 -7.97 20.37 -30.32
N ALA A 699 -9.29 20.28 -30.14
CA ALA A 699 -9.94 19.03 -29.75
C ALA A 699 -10.23 18.15 -30.98
N SER A 700 -9.88 16.86 -30.87
CA SER A 700 -9.84 15.90 -31.97
C SER A 700 -10.17 14.49 -31.48
N GLY A 701 -10.38 13.56 -32.42
CA GLY A 701 -10.69 12.16 -32.12
C GLY A 701 -12.12 11.97 -31.63
N SER A 702 -12.32 11.16 -30.59
CA SER A 702 -13.63 10.84 -30.00
C SER A 702 -13.54 10.76 -28.48
N THR A 703 -14.33 11.59 -27.79
CA THR A 703 -14.50 11.59 -26.33
C THR A 703 -15.97 11.37 -26.00
N ARG A 704 -16.26 10.45 -25.07
CA ARG A 704 -17.62 10.23 -24.57
C ARG A 704 -17.86 11.03 -23.28
N VAL A 705 -18.76 11.99 -23.31
CA VAL A 705 -19.13 12.87 -22.20
C VAL A 705 -20.22 12.20 -21.36
N GLN A 706 -19.92 11.93 -20.09
CA GLN A 706 -20.87 11.50 -19.08
C GLN A 706 -21.19 12.68 -18.15
N VAL A 707 -22.45 13.13 -18.17
CA VAL A 707 -22.93 14.23 -17.32
C VAL A 707 -23.61 13.64 -16.09
N THR A 708 -23.18 14.08 -14.91
CA THR A 708 -23.85 13.78 -13.63
C THR A 708 -24.61 15.02 -13.18
N ASN A 709 -25.89 14.88 -12.91
CA ASN A 709 -26.70 16.00 -12.42
C ASN A 709 -26.43 16.26 -10.93
N LEU A 710 -25.65 17.30 -10.61
CA LEU A 710 -25.27 17.68 -9.23
C LEU A 710 -26.15 18.82 -8.67
N GLY A 711 -27.16 19.26 -9.42
CA GLY A 711 -28.11 20.31 -9.07
C GLY A 711 -28.99 20.58 -10.29
N GLY A 712 -29.93 21.54 -10.24
CA GLY A 712 -30.75 21.85 -11.43
C GLY A 712 -31.73 20.73 -11.83
N LEU A 713 -32.89 21.14 -12.34
CA LEU A 713 -34.09 20.30 -12.37
C LEU A 713 -34.82 20.36 -13.71
N GLY A 714 -34.10 20.71 -14.77
CA GLY A 714 -34.71 20.98 -16.06
C GLY A 714 -35.22 22.40 -16.16
N ALA A 715 -34.75 23.12 -17.17
CA ALA A 715 -35.35 24.37 -17.65
C ALA A 715 -35.07 24.48 -19.15
N PRO A 716 -35.84 25.27 -19.91
CA PRO A 716 -35.47 25.58 -21.28
C PRO A 716 -34.17 26.39 -21.28
N THR A 717 -33.30 26.05 -22.22
CA THR A 717 -32.06 26.77 -22.53
C THR A 717 -32.30 27.69 -23.71
N THR A 718 -31.47 28.73 -23.83
CA THR A 718 -31.51 29.74 -24.89
C THR A 718 -30.12 29.92 -25.48
N GLY A 719 -30.01 30.04 -26.80
CA GLY A 719 -28.72 30.19 -27.48
C GLY A 719 -27.80 28.98 -27.24
N HIS A 720 -26.53 29.23 -26.89
CA HIS A 720 -25.50 28.21 -26.72
C HIS A 720 -25.59 27.38 -25.41
N GLY A 721 -26.80 27.10 -24.92
CA GLY A 721 -27.05 26.12 -23.84
C GLY A 721 -26.19 26.29 -22.58
N ILE A 722 -25.90 25.16 -21.91
CA ILE A 722 -24.94 25.07 -20.81
C ILE A 722 -23.58 24.66 -21.41
N GLU A 723 -22.60 25.57 -21.41
CA GLU A 723 -21.29 25.38 -22.04
C GLU A 723 -20.37 24.44 -21.24
N ILE A 724 -20.12 23.23 -21.75
CA ILE A 724 -19.30 22.21 -21.07
C ILE A 724 -17.88 22.07 -21.64
N VAL A 725 -17.65 22.55 -22.86
CA VAL A 725 -16.33 22.74 -23.46
C VAL A 725 -16.33 24.10 -24.13
N GLY A 726 -15.36 24.95 -23.78
CA GLY A 726 -15.17 26.26 -24.41
C GLY A 726 -13.80 26.38 -25.07
N THR A 727 -13.71 27.26 -26.06
CA THR A 727 -12.44 27.65 -26.66
C THR A 727 -12.14 29.14 -26.45
N GLU A 728 -10.86 29.48 -26.34
CA GLU A 728 -10.36 30.85 -26.31
C GLU A 728 -9.01 30.97 -27.04
N ASN A 729 -8.58 32.19 -27.35
CA ASN A 729 -7.25 32.49 -27.91
C ASN A 729 -6.91 31.71 -29.22
N GLY A 730 -7.93 31.39 -30.03
CA GLY A 730 -7.79 30.67 -31.30
C GLY A 730 -7.89 29.14 -31.21
N ALA A 731 -8.20 28.59 -30.03
CA ALA A 731 -8.50 27.17 -29.86
C ALA A 731 -9.77 26.74 -30.63
N SER A 732 -9.88 25.46 -30.99
CA SER A 732 -11.00 24.94 -31.80
C SER A 732 -11.36 23.48 -31.50
N ILE A 733 -12.55 23.05 -31.92
CA ILE A 733 -13.07 21.69 -31.76
C ILE A 733 -13.38 21.09 -33.13
N GLN A 734 -12.83 19.91 -33.43
CA GLN A 734 -13.13 19.17 -34.65
C GLN A 734 -14.48 18.45 -34.57
N PRO A 735 -15.19 18.26 -35.70
CA PRO A 735 -16.41 17.45 -35.75
C PRO A 735 -16.19 16.04 -35.16
N GLY A 736 -17.09 15.62 -34.26
CA GLY A 736 -17.04 14.30 -33.62
C GLY A 736 -16.16 14.20 -32.36
N ALA A 737 -15.40 15.25 -31.99
CA ALA A 737 -14.51 15.23 -30.82
C ALA A 737 -15.21 14.90 -29.49
N PHE A 738 -16.50 15.22 -29.37
CA PHE A 738 -17.32 14.96 -28.18
C PHE A 738 -18.70 14.38 -28.55
N SER A 739 -19.16 13.38 -27.79
CA SER A 739 -20.47 12.72 -27.91
C SER A 739 -21.02 12.36 -26.52
N LEU A 740 -22.33 12.23 -26.32
CA LEU A 740 -22.89 11.87 -24.99
C LEU A 740 -22.88 10.37 -24.71
N VAL A 741 -22.67 10.01 -23.44
CA VAL A 741 -22.97 8.68 -22.89
C VAL A 741 -24.47 8.61 -22.57
N GLY A 742 -25.28 8.17 -23.54
CA GLY A 742 -26.72 7.99 -23.35
C GLY A 742 -27.50 9.31 -23.29
N THR A 743 -28.65 9.27 -22.63
CA THR A 743 -29.52 10.45 -22.44
C THR A 743 -29.11 11.24 -21.19
N VAL A 744 -29.21 12.56 -21.26
CA VAL A 744 -29.05 13.48 -20.13
C VAL A 744 -30.38 14.18 -19.92
N SER A 745 -30.99 14.07 -18.75
CA SER A 745 -32.35 14.57 -18.51
C SER A 745 -32.51 15.09 -17.08
N ALA A 746 -33.33 16.14 -16.90
CA ALA A 746 -33.74 16.65 -15.59
C ALA A 746 -35.15 17.24 -15.67
N GLY A 747 -35.99 17.03 -14.65
CA GLY A 747 -37.39 17.47 -14.66
C GLY A 747 -38.17 16.91 -15.85
N ALA A 748 -38.74 17.79 -16.67
CA ALA A 748 -39.42 17.43 -17.92
C ALA A 748 -38.50 17.43 -19.16
N TYR A 749 -37.23 17.82 -19.04
CA TYR A 749 -36.36 18.15 -20.19
C TYR A 749 -35.28 17.08 -20.45
N ASP A 750 -35.09 16.75 -21.73
CA ASP A 750 -33.91 16.06 -22.26
C ASP A 750 -32.91 17.12 -22.75
N TYR A 751 -31.63 16.98 -22.38
CA TYR A 751 -30.51 17.78 -22.85
C TYR A 751 -29.72 17.02 -23.91
N ARG A 752 -29.41 17.70 -25.02
CA ARG A 752 -28.60 17.21 -26.13
C ARG A 752 -27.27 17.95 -26.17
N LEU A 753 -26.21 17.26 -26.57
CA LEU A 753 -24.92 17.89 -26.83
C LEU A 753 -24.91 18.46 -28.26
N HIS A 754 -24.67 19.76 -28.35
CA HIS A 754 -24.38 20.47 -29.59
C HIS A 754 -22.89 20.82 -29.60
N VAL A 755 -22.21 20.54 -30.71
CA VAL A 755 -20.78 20.80 -30.88
C VAL A 755 -20.60 21.74 -32.07
N THR A 756 -19.89 22.83 -31.84
CA THR A 756 -19.43 23.81 -32.83
C THR A 756 -17.90 23.83 -32.83
N ASP A 757 -17.29 24.57 -33.73
CA ASP A 757 -15.84 24.79 -33.73
C ASP A 757 -15.34 25.58 -32.51
N GLY A 758 -16.15 26.50 -31.96
CA GLY A 758 -15.81 27.31 -30.79
C GLY A 758 -16.28 26.80 -29.42
N ALA A 759 -17.26 25.89 -29.36
CA ALA A 759 -17.80 25.40 -28.09
C ALA A 759 -18.59 24.09 -28.23
N ALA A 760 -18.71 23.35 -27.12
CA ALA A 760 -19.67 22.26 -26.96
C ALA A 760 -20.57 22.52 -25.74
N TYR A 761 -21.89 22.41 -25.94
CA TYR A 761 -22.90 22.81 -24.97
C TYR A 761 -24.07 21.85 -24.89
N LEU A 762 -24.66 21.73 -23.70
CA LEU A 762 -25.88 20.98 -23.44
C LEU A 762 -27.10 21.88 -23.67
N SER A 763 -27.96 21.52 -24.62
CA SER A 763 -29.20 22.23 -24.93
C SER A 763 -30.44 21.38 -24.65
N SER A 764 -31.36 21.94 -23.88
CA SER A 764 -32.74 21.51 -23.65
C SER A 764 -33.76 22.20 -24.59
N ALA A 765 -33.28 22.82 -25.67
CA ALA A 765 -34.10 23.38 -26.74
C ALA A 765 -33.44 23.23 -28.11
N THR A 766 -34.25 23.32 -29.17
CA THR A 766 -33.81 23.37 -30.57
C THR A 766 -34.30 24.65 -31.23
N ASP A 767 -33.48 25.27 -32.07
CA ASP A 767 -33.87 26.46 -32.84
C ASP A 767 -34.93 26.12 -33.87
N VAL A 768 -35.86 27.06 -34.12
CA VAL A 768 -36.81 26.96 -35.22
C VAL A 768 -36.08 27.28 -36.53
N VAL A 769 -36.00 26.29 -37.41
CA VAL A 769 -35.59 26.52 -38.81
C VAL A 769 -36.72 27.27 -39.52
N THR A 770 -36.67 28.60 -39.50
CA THR A 770 -37.53 29.43 -40.36
C THR A 770 -37.09 29.27 -41.82
N PRO A 771 -38.00 28.94 -42.76
CA PRO A 771 -37.68 28.97 -44.19
C PRO A 771 -37.14 30.35 -44.62
N PRO A 772 -36.23 30.41 -45.60
CA PRO A 772 -35.66 31.68 -46.04
C PRO A 772 -36.71 32.55 -46.77
N GLU A 773 -36.65 33.86 -46.48
CA GLU A 773 -37.47 34.97 -46.99
C GLU A 773 -38.83 35.25 -46.31
N VAL A 774 -38.89 36.33 -45.51
CA VAL A 774 -39.47 37.64 -45.91
C VAL A 774 -38.72 38.76 -45.18
N ARG A 775 -38.46 39.88 -45.87
CA ARG A 775 -37.67 41.01 -45.36
C ARG A 775 -38.47 41.90 -44.38
N GLY A 776 -38.28 41.69 -43.08
CA GLY A 776 -38.75 42.55 -41.99
C GLY A 776 -37.94 42.28 -40.70
N PRO A 777 -38.03 43.14 -39.66
CA PRO A 777 -37.38 42.88 -38.38
C PRO A 777 -38.06 41.67 -37.71
N MET A 778 -37.47 40.48 -37.87
CA MET A 778 -38.01 39.26 -37.26
C MET A 778 -37.85 39.33 -35.73
N PRO A 779 -38.86 38.88 -34.95
CA PRO A 779 -38.63 38.54 -33.56
C PRO A 779 -37.59 37.41 -33.48
N THR A 780 -36.80 37.39 -32.41
CA THR A 780 -35.86 36.30 -32.13
C THR A 780 -36.55 34.94 -32.25
N PRO A 781 -35.98 33.94 -32.97
CA PRO A 781 -36.59 32.62 -33.11
C PRO A 781 -36.96 32.04 -31.74
N ALA A 782 -38.23 31.64 -31.59
CA ALA A 782 -38.70 31.05 -30.34
C ALA A 782 -38.10 29.65 -30.17
N ALA A 783 -37.23 29.47 -29.18
CA ALA A 783 -36.59 28.18 -28.91
C ALA A 783 -37.63 27.10 -28.56
N VAL A 784 -37.58 25.95 -29.24
CA VAL A 784 -38.53 24.85 -29.07
C VAL A 784 -38.00 23.88 -28.00
N PRO A 785 -38.68 23.67 -26.86
CA PRO A 785 -38.16 22.86 -25.77
C PRO A 785 -38.10 21.36 -26.11
N THR A 786 -37.03 20.68 -25.70
CA THR A 786 -36.87 19.24 -25.87
C THR A 786 -37.36 18.48 -24.63
N TYR A 787 -38.69 18.28 -24.53
CA TYR A 787 -39.25 17.44 -23.47
C TYR A 787 -38.82 15.97 -23.58
N ARG A 788 -38.73 15.30 -22.45
CA ARG A 788 -38.43 13.87 -22.36
C ARG A 788 -39.58 12.99 -22.90
N ALA A 789 -39.28 11.78 -23.36
CA ALA A 789 -40.26 10.90 -24.00
C ALA A 789 -41.40 10.46 -23.05
N GLU A 790 -41.14 10.46 -21.74
CA GLU A 790 -42.12 10.17 -20.70
C GLU A 790 -43.19 11.27 -20.56
N ALA A 791 -42.95 12.50 -21.05
CA ALA A 791 -43.89 13.62 -20.91
C ALA A 791 -45.27 13.35 -21.56
N PRO A 792 -45.38 13.03 -22.86
CA PRO A 792 -46.66 12.66 -23.47
C PRO A 792 -47.27 11.37 -22.91
N LEU A 793 -46.46 10.38 -22.52
CA LEU A 793 -46.94 9.13 -21.91
C LEU A 793 -47.69 9.40 -20.60
N LEU A 794 -47.08 10.18 -19.71
CA LEU A 794 -47.65 10.52 -18.42
C LEU A 794 -48.80 11.53 -18.54
N ALA A 795 -48.74 12.43 -19.51
CA ALA A 795 -49.82 13.40 -19.78
C ALA A 795 -51.07 12.78 -20.45
N ALA A 796 -50.97 11.54 -20.98
CA ALA A 796 -52.10 10.78 -21.55
C ALA A 796 -52.74 9.80 -20.56
N ALA A 797 -51.96 9.28 -19.59
CA ALA A 797 -52.38 8.22 -18.69
C ALA A 797 -53.70 8.48 -17.92
N PRO A 798 -54.02 9.71 -17.44
CA PRO A 798 -55.27 9.97 -16.74
C PRO A 798 -56.51 9.69 -17.61
N GLU A 799 -56.57 10.19 -18.84
CA GLU A 799 -57.74 10.04 -19.72
C GLU A 799 -57.88 8.59 -20.22
N GLN A 800 -56.77 7.92 -20.51
CA GLN A 800 -56.77 6.48 -20.85
C GLN A 800 -57.40 5.63 -19.73
N LEU A 801 -57.09 5.95 -18.46
CA LEU A 801 -57.65 5.28 -17.28
C LEU A 801 -59.10 5.71 -17.00
N ARG A 802 -59.51 6.93 -17.39
CA ARG A 802 -60.93 7.33 -17.34
C ARG A 802 -61.78 6.49 -18.28
N GLU A 803 -61.36 6.37 -19.53
CA GLU A 803 -62.05 5.56 -20.54
C GLU A 803 -62.11 4.07 -20.17
N ALA A 804 -61.08 3.53 -19.50
CA ALA A 804 -61.12 2.19 -18.91
C ALA A 804 -62.27 2.05 -17.89
N GLY A 805 -62.40 3.03 -16.98
CA GLY A 805 -63.48 3.07 -15.99
C GLY A 805 -64.88 3.15 -16.64
N LEU A 806 -65.01 3.95 -17.70
CA LEU A 806 -66.26 4.12 -18.45
C LEU A 806 -66.65 2.84 -19.23
N ALA A 807 -65.69 2.15 -19.84
CA ALA A 807 -65.91 0.87 -20.52
C ALA A 807 -66.38 -0.24 -19.55
N MET A 808 -65.83 -0.27 -18.33
CA MET A 808 -66.24 -1.23 -17.31
C MET A 808 -67.65 -0.95 -16.74
N ILE A 809 -67.98 0.31 -16.41
CA ILE A 809 -69.29 0.63 -15.82
C ILE A 809 -70.43 0.49 -16.85
N GLY A 810 -70.19 0.90 -18.10
CA GLY A 810 -71.09 0.72 -19.24
C GLY A 810 -72.51 1.28 -19.05
N ASN A 811 -73.44 0.77 -19.85
CA ASN A 811 -74.88 0.95 -19.66
C ASN A 811 -75.56 -0.33 -19.12
N LEU A 812 -76.80 -0.22 -18.65
CA LEU A 812 -77.56 -1.35 -18.06
C LEU A 812 -77.57 -2.59 -18.98
N HIS A 813 -77.99 -2.42 -20.23
CA HIS A 813 -78.14 -3.54 -21.18
C HIS A 813 -76.79 -4.12 -21.62
N GLN A 814 -75.75 -3.29 -21.71
CA GLN A 814 -74.38 -3.73 -21.92
C GLN A 814 -73.82 -4.57 -20.76
N ARG A 815 -74.22 -4.29 -19.51
CA ARG A 815 -73.80 -5.09 -18.34
C ARG A 815 -74.54 -6.41 -18.23
N VAL A 816 -75.87 -6.44 -18.40
CA VAL A 816 -76.69 -7.59 -18.00
C VAL A 816 -77.52 -8.23 -19.13
N GLY A 817 -77.53 -7.65 -20.33
CA GLY A 817 -78.38 -8.08 -21.45
C GLY A 817 -79.89 -7.89 -21.20
N ASP A 818 -80.71 -8.14 -22.22
CA ASP A 818 -82.16 -7.91 -22.14
C ASP A 818 -82.88 -8.82 -21.13
N PRO A 819 -83.99 -8.35 -20.53
CA PRO A 819 -84.93 -9.25 -19.87
C PRO A 819 -85.56 -10.22 -20.88
N VAL A 820 -85.74 -11.46 -20.42
CA VAL A 820 -86.10 -12.62 -21.25
C VAL A 820 -87.62 -12.81 -21.31
N SER A 821 -88.16 -13.02 -22.52
CA SER A 821 -89.62 -13.03 -22.77
C SER A 821 -90.25 -14.42 -22.58
N SER A 822 -90.58 -14.79 -21.34
CA SER A 822 -91.55 -15.86 -21.06
C SER A 822 -92.20 -15.74 -19.68
N SER A 823 -93.54 -15.77 -19.64
CA SER A 823 -94.37 -15.48 -18.47
C SER A 823 -94.48 -16.61 -17.44
N THR A 824 -95.01 -16.27 -16.26
CA THR A 824 -95.71 -17.17 -15.33
C THR A 824 -94.94 -18.42 -14.85
N ALA A 825 -93.88 -18.21 -14.05
CA ALA A 825 -93.42 -19.19 -13.07
C ALA A 825 -92.68 -18.49 -11.91
N SER A 826 -92.75 -19.06 -10.71
CA SER A 826 -92.10 -18.59 -9.48
C SER A 826 -90.58 -18.87 -9.46
N ALA A 827 -89.87 -18.46 -10.51
CA ALA A 827 -88.44 -18.70 -10.66
C ALA A 827 -87.64 -17.43 -10.33
N GLY A 828 -86.80 -17.51 -9.29
CA GLY A 828 -85.60 -16.68 -9.12
C GLY A 828 -85.76 -15.16 -9.09
N PRO A 829 -85.82 -14.51 -7.90
CA PRO A 829 -85.65 -13.06 -7.81
C PRO A 829 -84.24 -12.58 -8.18
N ARG A 830 -83.27 -13.48 -8.43
CA ARG A 830 -81.85 -13.16 -8.65
C ARG A 830 -81.38 -13.62 -10.03
N GLN A 831 -80.33 -12.96 -10.52
CA GLN A 831 -79.59 -13.36 -11.71
C GLN A 831 -78.08 -13.29 -11.43
N GLY A 832 -77.31 -14.18 -12.04
CA GLY A 832 -75.86 -14.06 -12.21
C GLY A 832 -75.55 -13.73 -13.67
N TRP A 833 -74.52 -12.94 -13.92
CA TRP A 833 -74.09 -12.59 -15.27
C TRP A 833 -72.57 -12.43 -15.35
N GLY A 834 -72.01 -12.68 -16.53
CA GLY A 834 -70.63 -12.35 -16.85
C GLY A 834 -70.49 -11.94 -18.31
N ARG A 835 -69.56 -11.03 -18.60
CA ARG A 835 -69.22 -10.60 -19.96
C ARG A 835 -67.73 -10.45 -20.17
N LEU A 836 -67.29 -10.82 -21.37
CA LEU A 836 -66.03 -10.39 -21.94
C LEU A 836 -66.25 -9.04 -22.60
N ILE A 837 -65.36 -8.08 -22.32
CA ILE A 837 -65.41 -6.71 -22.83
C ILE A 837 -64.16 -6.50 -23.67
N SER A 838 -64.30 -5.83 -24.82
CA SER A 838 -63.16 -5.37 -25.60
C SER A 838 -63.49 -4.05 -26.29
N VAL A 839 -62.65 -3.04 -26.04
CA VAL A 839 -62.81 -1.69 -26.61
C VAL A 839 -61.50 -1.22 -27.22
N ASP A 840 -61.57 -0.87 -28.49
CA ASP A 840 -60.53 -0.09 -29.16
C ASP A 840 -60.76 1.39 -28.87
N ARG A 841 -59.66 2.13 -28.69
CA ARG A 841 -59.64 3.54 -28.29
C ARG A 841 -58.55 4.29 -29.00
N ASP A 842 -58.97 5.32 -29.74
CA ASP A 842 -58.12 6.39 -30.24
C ASP A 842 -58.50 7.66 -29.46
N ILE A 843 -57.53 8.24 -28.75
CA ILE A 843 -57.72 9.40 -27.87
C ILE A 843 -56.73 10.48 -28.30
N SER A 844 -57.20 11.63 -28.77
CA SER A 844 -56.36 12.78 -29.12
C SER A 844 -56.68 13.95 -28.18
N GLN A 845 -55.68 14.45 -27.45
CA GLN A 845 -55.85 15.56 -26.50
C GLN A 845 -55.04 16.79 -26.96
N GLU A 846 -55.67 17.97 -26.93
CA GLU A 846 -54.94 19.24 -27.03
C GLU A 846 -54.14 19.47 -25.75
N GLY A 847 -52.88 19.94 -25.84
CA GLY A 847 -52.08 20.20 -24.64
C GLY A 847 -50.66 20.64 -24.94
N MET A 848 -49.84 20.83 -23.90
CA MET A 848 -48.44 21.24 -24.07
C MET A 848 -47.61 20.19 -24.84
N VAL A 849 -47.98 18.91 -24.69
CA VAL A 849 -47.39 17.78 -25.43
C VAL A 849 -48.37 17.14 -26.42
N SER A 850 -49.57 17.73 -26.60
CA SER A 850 -50.69 17.24 -27.44
C SER A 850 -50.71 15.73 -27.66
N PRO A 851 -50.92 14.91 -26.60
CA PRO A 851 -50.74 13.48 -26.71
C PRO A 851 -51.89 12.84 -27.50
N ARG A 852 -51.53 11.88 -28.36
CA ARG A 852 -52.46 11.00 -29.06
C ARG A 852 -52.16 9.55 -28.70
N SER A 853 -53.14 8.87 -28.15
CA SER A 853 -53.10 7.47 -27.77
C SER A 853 -53.90 6.62 -28.75
N SER A 854 -53.43 5.42 -29.09
CA SER A 854 -54.16 4.42 -29.87
C SER A 854 -53.93 3.04 -29.25
N GLY A 855 -54.98 2.27 -28.99
CA GLY A 855 -54.81 0.96 -28.38
C GLY A 855 -56.11 0.24 -28.08
N ARG A 856 -55.99 -0.95 -27.47
CA ARG A 856 -57.12 -1.85 -27.20
C ARG A 856 -57.10 -2.32 -25.77
N GLN A 857 -58.21 -2.11 -25.06
CA GLN A 857 -58.41 -2.59 -23.71
C GLN A 857 -59.41 -3.74 -23.72
N SER A 858 -59.07 -4.86 -23.09
CA SER A 858 -59.91 -6.05 -23.04
C SER A 858 -59.95 -6.63 -21.63
N GLY A 859 -60.99 -7.40 -21.32
CA GLY A 859 -61.08 -8.05 -20.03
C GLY A 859 -62.44 -8.65 -19.73
N VAL A 860 -62.75 -8.78 -18.45
CA VAL A 860 -63.91 -9.52 -17.96
C VAL A 860 -64.62 -8.76 -16.85
N GLN A 861 -65.94 -8.88 -16.80
CA GLN A 861 -66.78 -8.40 -15.72
C GLN A 861 -67.77 -9.52 -15.33
N VAL A 862 -67.94 -9.76 -14.03
CA VAL A 862 -68.86 -10.77 -13.49
C VAL A 862 -69.64 -10.17 -12.33
N GLY A 863 -70.96 -10.33 -12.33
CA GLY A 863 -71.84 -9.80 -11.31
C GLY A 863 -72.98 -10.74 -10.93
N THR A 864 -73.60 -10.45 -9.79
CA THR A 864 -74.72 -11.22 -9.25
C THR A 864 -75.68 -10.34 -8.46
N ASP A 865 -76.98 -10.59 -8.57
CA ASP A 865 -78.01 -9.95 -7.75
C ASP A 865 -77.93 -10.53 -6.32
N LEU A 866 -77.69 -9.66 -5.32
CA LEU A 866 -77.76 -10.02 -3.91
C LEU A 866 -79.20 -9.98 -3.39
N TRP A 867 -80.06 -9.15 -3.99
CA TRP A 867 -81.47 -9.01 -3.65
C TRP A 867 -82.29 -8.67 -4.89
N GLY A 868 -83.55 -9.09 -4.92
CA GLY A 868 -84.47 -8.71 -5.98
C GLY A 868 -85.92 -9.04 -5.68
N ASN A 869 -86.82 -8.41 -6.44
CA ASN A 869 -88.25 -8.65 -6.53
C ASN A 869 -88.71 -8.29 -7.97
N PRO A 870 -90.00 -8.29 -8.31
CA PRO A 870 -90.45 -7.97 -9.69
C PRO A 870 -90.00 -6.59 -10.20
N ASN A 871 -89.87 -5.59 -9.31
CA ASN A 871 -89.58 -4.21 -9.67
C ASN A 871 -88.16 -3.75 -9.35
N TRP A 872 -87.47 -4.39 -8.41
CA TRP A 872 -86.13 -4.00 -7.97
C TRP A 872 -85.15 -5.17 -8.06
N ARG A 873 -83.90 -4.88 -8.44
CA ARG A 873 -82.74 -5.76 -8.30
C ARG A 873 -81.58 -4.96 -7.73
N ALA A 874 -80.82 -5.55 -6.81
CA ALA A 874 -79.61 -4.94 -6.27
C ALA A 874 -78.51 -6.00 -6.18
N GLY A 875 -77.31 -5.66 -6.60
CA GLY A 875 -76.22 -6.62 -6.78
C GLY A 875 -74.84 -6.00 -6.71
N VAL A 876 -73.84 -6.85 -6.91
CA VAL A 876 -72.42 -6.46 -6.98
C VAL A 876 -71.78 -7.04 -8.23
N TYR A 877 -70.74 -6.37 -8.74
CA TYR A 877 -69.85 -6.93 -9.76
C TYR A 877 -68.39 -6.68 -9.44
N VAL A 878 -67.54 -7.55 -9.96
CA VAL A 878 -66.09 -7.35 -10.07
C VAL A 878 -65.69 -7.39 -11.54
N GLY A 879 -64.61 -6.69 -11.89
CA GLY A 879 -64.07 -6.74 -13.25
C GLY A 879 -62.60 -6.36 -13.32
N GLN A 880 -61.97 -6.71 -14.43
CA GLN A 880 -60.59 -6.36 -14.73
C GLN A 880 -60.48 -6.00 -16.20
N LEU A 881 -59.75 -4.93 -16.51
CA LEU A 881 -59.34 -4.54 -17.87
C LEU A 881 -57.82 -4.48 -17.92
N GLU A 882 -57.28 -5.00 -19.01
CA GLU A 882 -55.87 -4.93 -19.38
C GLU A 882 -55.78 -4.44 -20.84
N GLY A 883 -54.78 -3.62 -21.13
CA GLY A 883 -54.57 -3.10 -22.48
C GLY A 883 -53.32 -2.25 -22.60
N GLU A 884 -52.74 -2.24 -23.79
CA GLU A 884 -51.62 -1.38 -24.15
C GLU A 884 -52.13 -0.23 -25.01
N MET A 885 -51.66 0.98 -24.72
CA MET A 885 -51.96 2.20 -25.47
C MET A 885 -50.65 2.77 -26.03
N ASP A 886 -50.44 2.67 -27.34
CA ASP A 886 -49.36 3.39 -28.02
C ASP A 886 -49.59 4.90 -27.90
N VAL A 887 -48.55 5.67 -27.61
CA VAL A 887 -48.64 7.13 -27.44
C VAL A 887 -47.68 7.85 -28.37
N THR A 888 -48.23 8.81 -29.10
CA THR A 888 -47.49 9.85 -29.84
C THR A 888 -47.75 11.21 -29.21
N GLY A 889 -46.84 12.17 -29.40
CA GLY A 889 -47.03 13.53 -28.89
C GLY A 889 -45.84 14.43 -29.20
N PHE A 890 -45.87 15.67 -28.71
CA PHE A 890 -44.71 16.54 -28.78
C PHE A 890 -43.70 16.18 -27.69
N ALA A 891 -42.55 15.64 -28.11
CA ALA A 891 -41.40 15.36 -27.26
C ALA A 891 -40.12 15.58 -28.07
N ARG A 892 -38.99 15.80 -27.39
CA ARG A 892 -37.65 15.86 -28.03
C ARG A 892 -37.51 16.88 -29.17
N GLY A 893 -38.32 17.95 -29.12
CA GLY A 893 -38.39 19.00 -30.13
C GLY A 893 -39.20 18.64 -31.39
N VAL A 894 -39.87 17.48 -31.40
CA VAL A 894 -40.57 16.91 -32.56
C VAL A 894 -42.04 16.73 -32.24
N GLN A 895 -42.94 17.26 -33.09
CA GLN A 895 -44.38 16.99 -33.00
C GLN A 895 -44.68 15.56 -33.50
N ASN A 896 -45.67 14.91 -32.90
CA ASN A 896 -46.07 13.53 -33.21
C ASN A 896 -44.91 12.50 -33.07
N TYR A 897 -43.97 12.76 -32.17
CA TYR A 897 -42.90 11.83 -31.80
C TYR A 897 -43.50 10.54 -31.20
N ALA A 898 -43.00 9.38 -31.64
CA ALA A 898 -43.37 8.08 -31.10
C ALA A 898 -42.78 7.89 -29.69
N ALA A 899 -43.55 8.29 -28.68
CA ALA A 899 -43.10 8.38 -27.30
C ALA A 899 -42.83 7.02 -26.68
N GLY A 900 -43.69 6.04 -26.98
CA GLY A 900 -43.68 4.68 -26.42
C GLY A 900 -45.11 4.19 -26.21
N SER A 901 -45.32 3.31 -25.24
CA SER A 901 -46.64 2.81 -24.87
C SER A 901 -46.92 2.92 -23.37
N ASN A 902 -48.20 2.96 -23.00
CA ASN A 902 -48.68 2.79 -21.63
C ASN A 902 -49.36 1.41 -21.51
N ASP A 903 -48.78 0.50 -20.73
CA ASP A 903 -49.48 -0.70 -20.25
C ASP A 903 -50.44 -0.30 -19.13
N LEU A 904 -51.70 -0.69 -19.24
CA LEU A 904 -52.77 -0.33 -18.31
C LEU A 904 -53.39 -1.59 -17.71
N ARG A 905 -53.50 -1.62 -16.38
CA ARG A 905 -54.15 -2.71 -15.64
C ARG A 905 -55.06 -2.16 -14.56
N SER A 906 -56.37 -2.28 -14.79
CA SER A 906 -57.41 -1.73 -13.93
C SER A 906 -58.30 -2.83 -13.36
N GLN A 907 -58.51 -2.83 -12.06
CA GLN A 907 -59.38 -3.78 -11.34
C GLN A 907 -60.51 -3.02 -10.66
N PHE A 908 -61.74 -3.50 -10.77
CA PHE A 908 -62.94 -2.79 -10.35
C PHE A 908 -63.83 -3.64 -9.44
N LEU A 909 -64.47 -2.99 -8.48
CA LEU A 909 -65.52 -3.52 -7.61
C LEU A 909 -66.67 -2.51 -7.59
N ALA A 910 -67.90 -2.98 -7.74
CA ALA A 910 -69.06 -2.09 -7.75
C ALA A 910 -70.29 -2.70 -7.10
N GLY A 911 -71.16 -1.83 -6.58
CA GLY A 911 -72.56 -2.14 -6.29
C GLY A 911 -73.47 -1.50 -7.33
N TYR A 912 -74.59 -2.16 -7.67
CA TYR A 912 -75.62 -1.63 -8.55
C TYR A 912 -77.02 -1.88 -8.02
N ALA A 913 -77.97 -1.04 -8.39
CA ALA A 913 -79.39 -1.18 -8.12
C ALA A 913 -80.21 -0.74 -9.34
N THR A 914 -81.10 -1.62 -9.81
CA THR A 914 -81.95 -1.41 -10.97
C THR A 914 -83.41 -1.48 -10.56
N TRP A 915 -84.19 -0.43 -10.81
CA TRP A 915 -85.65 -0.42 -10.72
C TRP A 915 -86.27 -0.53 -12.11
N ARG A 916 -87.41 -1.23 -12.23
CA ARG A 916 -88.20 -1.40 -13.45
C ARG A 916 -89.70 -1.43 -13.13
N ASN A 917 -90.54 -1.03 -14.08
CA ASN A 917 -91.99 -1.22 -14.02
C ASN A 917 -92.56 -1.92 -15.27
N ASP A 918 -93.80 -2.38 -15.18
CA ASP A 918 -94.50 -3.07 -16.27
C ASP A 918 -94.79 -2.16 -17.48
N GLY A 919 -94.75 -0.84 -17.26
CA GLY A 919 -94.84 0.18 -18.31
C GLY A 919 -93.55 0.40 -19.09
N GLY A 920 -92.48 -0.39 -18.86
CA GLY A 920 -91.23 -0.30 -19.59
C GLY A 920 -90.24 0.77 -19.10
N ALA A 921 -90.55 1.49 -18.02
CA ALA A 921 -89.63 2.44 -17.40
C ALA A 921 -88.55 1.70 -16.60
N TYR A 922 -87.32 2.23 -16.60
CA TYR A 922 -86.26 1.78 -15.70
C TYR A 922 -85.39 2.91 -15.16
N VAL A 923 -84.80 2.64 -14.00
CA VAL A 923 -83.71 3.41 -13.39
C VAL A 923 -82.59 2.42 -13.04
N ASP A 924 -81.35 2.67 -13.43
CA ASP A 924 -80.19 1.88 -13.03
C ASP A 924 -79.12 2.78 -12.40
N ALA A 925 -78.75 2.49 -11.16
CA ALA A 925 -77.69 3.19 -10.45
C ALA A 925 -76.51 2.23 -10.21
N ALA A 926 -75.28 2.70 -10.40
CA ALA A 926 -74.07 1.92 -10.14
C ALA A 926 -72.98 2.80 -9.51
N LEU A 927 -72.31 2.28 -8.48
CA LEU A 927 -71.16 2.90 -7.84
C LEU A 927 -69.96 1.95 -7.95
N GLN A 928 -68.95 2.36 -8.70
CA GLN A 928 -67.76 1.57 -9.04
C GLN A 928 -66.51 2.19 -8.41
N ALA A 929 -65.80 1.43 -7.59
CA ALA A 929 -64.44 1.73 -7.16
C ALA A 929 -63.44 0.98 -8.05
N GLY A 930 -62.35 1.63 -8.43
CA GLY A 930 -61.27 1.08 -9.25
C GLY A 930 -59.92 1.19 -8.56
N ARG A 931 -59.12 0.13 -8.66
CA ARG A 931 -57.68 0.11 -8.35
C ARG A 931 -56.91 0.02 -9.66
N LEU A 932 -56.01 0.97 -9.87
CA LEU A 932 -55.35 1.21 -11.14
C LEU A 932 -53.85 0.97 -11.01
N ARG A 933 -53.26 0.43 -12.08
CA ARG A 933 -51.82 0.37 -12.30
C ARG A 933 -51.56 0.74 -13.75
N TYR A 934 -50.48 1.46 -13.99
CA TYR A 934 -50.02 1.74 -15.34
C TYR A 934 -48.49 1.65 -15.39
N THR A 935 -47.93 1.33 -16.54
CA THR A 935 -46.49 1.39 -16.80
C THR A 935 -46.24 2.20 -18.06
N ALA A 936 -45.62 3.37 -17.89
CA ALA A 936 -45.17 4.19 -19.00
C ALA A 936 -43.84 3.62 -19.52
N ALA A 937 -43.83 3.13 -20.76
CA ALA A 937 -42.71 2.49 -21.43
C ALA A 937 -42.21 3.35 -22.60
N PRO A 938 -41.28 4.31 -22.35
CA PRO A 938 -40.73 5.17 -23.39
C PRO A 938 -39.83 4.42 -24.37
N SER A 939 -39.89 4.80 -25.65
CA SER A 939 -39.23 4.10 -26.77
C SER A 939 -37.69 4.01 -26.67
N LEU A 940 -37.05 4.87 -25.87
CA LEU A 940 -35.60 4.97 -25.74
C LEU A 940 -35.13 5.25 -24.29
N ALA A 941 -35.91 4.84 -23.28
CA ALA A 941 -35.56 4.99 -21.86
C ALA A 941 -36.17 3.85 -21.01
N SER A 942 -35.88 3.82 -19.71
CA SER A 942 -36.42 2.80 -18.79
C SER A 942 -37.90 3.06 -18.47
N ALA A 943 -38.70 1.99 -18.46
CA ALA A 943 -40.11 2.07 -18.08
C ALA A 943 -40.31 2.43 -16.60
N ALA A 944 -41.40 3.14 -16.29
CA ALA A 944 -41.76 3.57 -14.95
C ALA A 944 -43.23 3.22 -14.64
N SER A 945 -43.47 2.53 -13.52
CA SER A 945 -44.81 2.04 -13.15
C SER A 945 -45.47 2.88 -12.05
N GLY A 946 -46.64 3.41 -12.34
CA GLY A 946 -47.50 4.13 -11.41
C GLY A 946 -48.69 3.31 -10.91
N LYS A 947 -49.38 3.86 -9.92
CA LYS A 947 -50.57 3.29 -9.29
C LYS A 947 -51.60 4.41 -9.08
N GLY A 948 -52.84 4.03 -8.78
CA GLY A 948 -53.88 4.98 -8.43
C GLY A 948 -55.20 4.30 -8.13
N ASN A 949 -56.23 5.12 -7.89
CA ASN A 949 -57.59 4.66 -7.63
C ASN A 949 -58.61 5.58 -8.33
N SER A 950 -59.79 5.05 -8.62
CA SER A 950 -60.91 5.81 -9.19
C SER A 950 -62.23 5.49 -8.51
N VAL A 951 -63.16 6.44 -8.54
CA VAL A 951 -64.56 6.25 -8.13
C VAL A 951 -65.45 6.80 -9.23
N LEU A 952 -66.37 5.98 -9.73
CA LEU A 952 -67.40 6.36 -10.71
C LEU A 952 -68.78 6.10 -10.12
N ALA A 953 -69.68 7.08 -10.23
CA ALA A 953 -71.09 6.95 -9.89
C ALA A 953 -71.95 7.22 -11.12
N SER A 954 -72.77 6.25 -11.53
CA SER A 954 -73.65 6.30 -12.70
C SER A 954 -75.11 6.25 -12.26
N VAL A 955 -75.95 7.06 -12.90
CA VAL A 955 -77.42 6.90 -12.90
C VAL A 955 -77.90 6.92 -14.34
N GLU A 956 -78.63 5.88 -14.74
CA GLU A 956 -79.24 5.71 -16.05
C GLU A 956 -80.77 5.62 -15.91
N LEU A 957 -81.48 6.21 -16.87
CA LEU A 957 -82.93 6.22 -17.01
C LEU A 957 -83.28 5.75 -18.42
N GLY A 958 -84.37 5.00 -18.57
CA GLY A 958 -84.89 4.68 -19.90
C GLY A 958 -86.36 4.26 -19.86
N GLN A 959 -87.01 4.28 -21.03
CA GLN A 959 -88.44 4.03 -21.18
C GLN A 959 -88.70 3.25 -22.47
N ALA A 960 -88.99 1.96 -22.37
CA ALA A 960 -89.37 1.16 -23.54
C ALA A 960 -90.79 1.53 -24.00
N LEU A 961 -90.91 1.99 -25.24
CA LEU A 961 -92.18 2.35 -25.89
C LEU A 961 -92.47 1.34 -27.01
N PRO A 962 -93.61 0.63 -26.99
CA PRO A 962 -94.00 -0.24 -28.10
C PRO A 962 -94.34 0.60 -29.33
N VAL A 963 -93.78 0.25 -30.49
CA VAL A 963 -94.02 0.95 -31.77
C VAL A 963 -94.67 0.07 -32.84
N ALA A 964 -94.49 -1.25 -32.75
CA ALA A 964 -95.21 -2.26 -33.51
C ALA A 964 -95.22 -3.58 -32.73
N THR A 965 -96.00 -4.57 -33.17
CA THR A 965 -96.01 -5.90 -32.56
C THR A 965 -94.60 -6.50 -32.55
N GLY A 966 -94.07 -6.79 -31.36
CA GLY A 966 -92.70 -7.30 -31.20
C GLY A 966 -91.58 -6.27 -31.41
N TRP A 967 -91.88 -4.96 -31.49
CA TRP A 967 -90.87 -3.90 -31.65
C TRP A 967 -91.04 -2.76 -30.65
N THR A 968 -89.93 -2.36 -30.04
CA THR A 968 -89.85 -1.31 -29.03
C THR A 968 -88.78 -0.28 -29.36
N VAL A 969 -89.05 0.99 -29.05
CA VAL A 969 -88.09 2.09 -29.07
C VAL A 969 -87.90 2.56 -27.64
N GLU A 970 -86.66 2.63 -27.19
CA GLU A 970 -86.27 2.95 -25.82
C GLU A 970 -85.32 4.16 -25.84
N PRO A 971 -85.83 5.39 -25.67
CA PRO A 971 -84.99 6.53 -25.27
C PRO A 971 -84.32 6.25 -23.92
N GLN A 972 -83.06 6.70 -23.80
CA GLN A 972 -82.17 6.48 -22.67
C GLN A 972 -81.42 7.76 -22.31
N LEU A 973 -81.20 8.00 -21.01
CA LEU A 973 -80.39 9.09 -20.48
C LEU A 973 -79.48 8.52 -19.37
N GLN A 974 -78.18 8.79 -19.41
CA GLN A 974 -77.26 8.43 -18.32
C GLN A 974 -76.41 9.64 -17.92
N LEU A 975 -76.16 9.79 -16.63
CA LEU A 975 -75.17 10.71 -16.07
C LEU A 975 -74.18 9.91 -15.23
N VAL A 976 -72.88 10.12 -15.48
CA VAL A 976 -71.78 9.50 -14.74
C VAL A 976 -70.89 10.60 -14.17
N GLY A 977 -70.65 10.58 -12.86
CA GLY A 977 -69.60 11.37 -12.20
C GLY A 977 -68.37 10.50 -11.95
N GLN A 978 -67.17 11.07 -12.12
CA GLN A 978 -65.90 10.33 -12.05
C GLN A 978 -64.80 11.13 -11.34
N HIS A 979 -64.20 10.52 -10.33
CA HIS A 979 -63.00 11.03 -9.66
C HIS A 979 -61.82 10.05 -9.85
N LEU A 980 -60.63 10.59 -10.09
CA LEU A 980 -59.41 9.83 -10.39
C LEU A 980 -58.23 10.42 -9.60
N SER A 981 -57.51 9.58 -8.88
CA SER A 981 -56.28 9.96 -8.17
C SER A 981 -55.18 8.97 -8.52
N LEU A 982 -54.03 9.47 -8.96
CA LEU A 982 -52.83 8.68 -9.24
C LEU A 982 -51.73 9.05 -8.23
N ASP A 983 -50.92 8.06 -7.84
CA ASP A 983 -49.81 8.22 -6.90
C ASP A 983 -48.61 8.92 -7.59
N ASP A 984 -47.80 9.66 -6.82
CA ASP A 984 -46.55 10.27 -7.31
C ASP A 984 -45.59 9.19 -7.88
N LEU A 985 -45.06 9.42 -9.09
CA LEU A 985 -44.19 8.51 -9.84
C LEU A 985 -42.73 8.97 -9.81
N SER A 986 -41.78 8.09 -9.47
CA SER A 986 -40.34 8.43 -9.53
C SER A 986 -39.75 8.17 -10.92
N LEU A 987 -39.01 9.14 -11.45
CA LEU A 987 -38.20 9.04 -12.66
C LEU A 987 -36.73 9.36 -12.37
N ALA A 988 -35.83 9.08 -13.32
CA ALA A 988 -34.48 9.61 -13.25
C ALA A 988 -34.51 11.15 -13.30
N GLY A 989 -34.07 11.78 -12.20
CA GLY A 989 -33.97 13.24 -12.07
C GLY A 989 -35.30 13.99 -11.90
N ALA A 990 -36.41 13.32 -11.56
CA ALA A 990 -37.71 13.95 -11.27
C ALA A 990 -38.66 13.04 -10.47
N THR A 991 -39.60 13.63 -9.75
CA THR A 991 -40.84 12.97 -9.28
C THR A 991 -42.01 13.58 -10.03
N VAL A 992 -42.89 12.77 -10.62
CA VAL A 992 -44.06 13.25 -11.36
C VAL A 992 -45.31 13.11 -10.52
N ARG A 993 -45.99 14.23 -10.25
CA ARG A 993 -47.33 14.28 -9.67
C ARG A 993 -48.36 14.41 -10.76
N GLN A 994 -49.51 13.78 -10.56
CA GLN A 994 -50.65 13.84 -11.49
C GLN A 994 -51.81 14.58 -10.83
N ASP A 995 -51.96 15.86 -11.15
CA ASP A 995 -53.12 16.65 -10.75
C ASP A 995 -54.23 16.40 -11.78
N ASN A 996 -55.22 15.57 -11.44
CA ASN A 996 -56.29 15.16 -12.37
C ASN A 996 -57.60 15.87 -12.05
N ASP A 997 -58.30 16.35 -13.09
CA ASP A 997 -59.63 16.95 -12.90
C ASP A 997 -60.71 15.88 -12.65
N THR A 998 -61.68 16.25 -11.80
CA THR A 998 -62.91 15.47 -11.57
C THR A 998 -63.86 15.70 -12.75
N ALA A 999 -64.34 14.61 -13.34
CA ALA A 999 -65.06 14.63 -14.61
C ALA A 999 -66.52 14.19 -14.47
N TRP A 1000 -67.35 14.55 -15.45
CA TRP A 1000 -68.67 13.97 -15.66
C TRP A 1000 -68.92 13.65 -17.13
N LEU A 1001 -69.77 12.66 -17.38
CA LEU A 1001 -70.24 12.24 -18.70
C LEU A 1001 -71.75 12.16 -18.71
N ALA A 1002 -72.39 12.78 -19.70
CA ALA A 1002 -73.81 12.60 -20.00
C ALA A 1002 -73.97 11.81 -21.31
N ARG A 1003 -74.84 10.81 -21.34
CA ARG A 1003 -75.23 10.03 -22.53
C ARG A 1003 -76.71 10.27 -22.80
N ILE A 1004 -77.05 10.67 -24.02
CA ILE A 1004 -78.41 10.59 -24.55
C ILE A 1004 -78.40 9.52 -25.62
N GLY A 1005 -79.30 8.53 -25.52
CA GLY A 1005 -79.36 7.41 -26.46
C GLY A 1005 -80.78 7.06 -26.87
N VAL A 1006 -80.89 6.38 -28.00
CA VAL A 1006 -82.13 5.71 -28.46
C VAL A 1006 -81.76 4.30 -28.89
N ARG A 1007 -82.48 3.32 -28.35
CA ARG A 1007 -82.34 1.90 -28.67
C ARG A 1007 -83.61 1.39 -29.34
N VAL A 1008 -83.47 0.68 -30.45
CA VAL A 1008 -84.57 -0.01 -31.12
C VAL A 1008 -84.37 -1.51 -30.93
N LYS A 1009 -85.35 -2.21 -30.35
CA LYS A 1009 -85.27 -3.63 -30.01
C LYS A 1009 -86.48 -4.38 -30.59
N GLY A 1010 -86.21 -5.45 -31.34
CA GLY A 1010 -87.21 -6.42 -31.80
C GLY A 1010 -87.28 -7.65 -30.88
N GLU A 1011 -88.36 -8.42 -30.96
CA GLU A 1011 -88.52 -9.74 -30.33
C GLU A 1011 -89.02 -10.75 -31.36
N ILE A 1012 -88.21 -11.79 -31.63
CA ILE A 1012 -88.43 -12.77 -32.68
C ILE A 1012 -88.43 -14.17 -32.06
N ALA A 1013 -89.51 -14.93 -32.25
CA ALA A 1013 -89.57 -16.33 -31.85
C ALA A 1013 -88.78 -17.21 -32.84
N SER A 1014 -87.95 -18.11 -32.34
CA SER A 1014 -87.22 -19.10 -33.13
C SER A 1014 -87.40 -20.51 -32.58
N GLY A 1015 -87.08 -21.53 -33.39
CA GLY A 1015 -87.10 -22.94 -32.93
C GLY A 1015 -86.10 -23.26 -31.81
N ALA A 1016 -85.19 -22.34 -31.47
CA ALA A 1016 -84.20 -22.47 -30.40
C ALA A 1016 -84.34 -21.36 -29.34
N GLY A 1017 -85.54 -20.81 -29.14
CA GLY A 1017 -85.86 -19.78 -28.13
C GLY A 1017 -86.12 -18.40 -28.72
N TRP A 1018 -86.22 -17.38 -27.87
CA TRP A 1018 -86.45 -15.99 -28.29
C TRP A 1018 -85.14 -15.28 -28.64
N LEU A 1019 -85.11 -14.61 -29.79
CA LEU A 1019 -84.04 -13.73 -30.24
C LEU A 1019 -84.51 -12.28 -30.18
N GLN A 1020 -83.79 -11.43 -29.45
CA GLN A 1020 -84.07 -10.01 -29.29
C GLN A 1020 -82.96 -9.18 -29.96
N PRO A 1021 -83.01 -8.96 -31.30
CA PRO A 1021 -82.05 -8.10 -31.98
C PRO A 1021 -82.28 -6.63 -31.62
N TYR A 1022 -81.22 -5.83 -31.57
CA TYR A 1022 -81.31 -4.40 -31.31
C TYR A 1022 -80.24 -3.58 -32.03
N ALA A 1023 -80.55 -2.30 -32.23
CA ALA A 1023 -79.62 -1.25 -32.64
C ALA A 1023 -79.72 -0.08 -31.66
N ARG A 1024 -78.62 0.62 -31.40
CA ARG A 1024 -78.51 1.68 -30.38
C ARG A 1024 -77.66 2.83 -30.91
N LEU A 1025 -78.20 4.04 -30.92
CA LEU A 1025 -77.51 5.27 -31.28
C LEU A 1025 -77.37 6.15 -30.04
N ASN A 1026 -76.19 6.72 -29.78
CA ASN A 1026 -75.93 7.49 -28.57
C ASN A 1026 -75.07 8.72 -28.88
N VAL A 1027 -75.31 9.81 -28.18
CA VAL A 1027 -74.45 10.98 -28.11
C VAL A 1027 -73.96 11.13 -26.68
N TYR A 1028 -72.64 11.18 -26.52
CA TYR A 1028 -71.96 11.37 -25.26
C TYR A 1028 -71.39 12.79 -25.18
N ARG A 1029 -71.50 13.43 -24.02
CA ARG A 1029 -70.86 14.70 -23.69
C ARG A 1029 -70.05 14.55 -22.41
N ARG A 1030 -68.74 14.75 -22.48
CA ARG A 1030 -67.81 14.78 -21.34
C ARG A 1030 -67.57 16.22 -20.88
N SER A 1031 -67.36 16.42 -19.58
CA SER A 1031 -66.94 17.67 -18.97
C SER A 1031 -65.56 18.14 -19.46
N SER A 1032 -65.37 19.43 -19.68
CA SER A 1032 -64.06 20.02 -19.99
C SER A 1032 -63.23 20.28 -18.74
N GLY A 1033 -61.96 19.92 -18.77
CA GLY A 1033 -60.97 20.15 -17.72
C GLY A 1033 -59.54 20.16 -18.26
N THR A 1034 -58.53 20.08 -17.38
CA THR A 1034 -57.11 19.96 -17.74
C THR A 1034 -56.36 19.11 -16.73
N ASP A 1035 -55.88 17.95 -17.16
CA ASP A 1035 -54.98 17.11 -16.35
C ASP A 1035 -53.55 17.63 -16.46
N THR A 1036 -52.82 17.64 -15.35
CA THR A 1036 -51.46 18.17 -15.30
C THR A 1036 -50.49 17.13 -14.73
N ALA A 1037 -49.61 16.64 -15.59
CA ALA A 1037 -48.43 15.88 -15.19
C ALA A 1037 -47.33 16.87 -14.76
N ARG A 1038 -47.21 17.12 -13.45
CA ARG A 1038 -46.21 18.01 -12.86
C ARG A 1038 -44.92 17.27 -12.58
N PHE A 1039 -43.87 17.60 -13.31
CA PHE A 1039 -42.50 17.14 -13.07
C PHE A 1039 -41.88 17.98 -11.96
N ILE A 1040 -41.81 17.43 -10.76
CA ILE A 1040 -41.28 18.04 -9.54
C ILE A 1040 -39.81 17.65 -9.37
N GLY A 1041 -38.98 18.65 -9.06
CA GLY A 1041 -37.72 18.46 -8.37
C GLY A 1041 -37.61 19.38 -7.14
N PRO A 1042 -36.58 19.24 -6.29
CA PRO A 1042 -36.41 19.97 -5.02
C PRO A 1042 -36.39 21.52 -5.06
N ALA A 1043 -36.43 22.17 -6.23
CA ALA A 1043 -36.32 23.62 -6.40
C ALA A 1043 -37.07 24.21 -7.61
N ALA A 1044 -37.72 23.38 -8.44
CA ALA A 1044 -38.46 23.81 -9.63
C ALA A 1044 -39.48 22.74 -10.05
N THR A 1045 -40.53 23.16 -10.75
CA THR A 1045 -41.58 22.29 -11.29
C THR A 1045 -41.88 22.63 -12.75
N THR A 1046 -42.21 21.62 -13.56
CA THR A 1046 -42.71 21.83 -14.93
C THR A 1046 -44.06 21.13 -15.09
N ASP A 1047 -45.09 21.90 -15.43
CA ASP A 1047 -46.47 21.45 -15.51
C ASP A 1047 -46.82 21.12 -16.97
N ILE A 1048 -46.99 19.84 -17.28
CA ILE A 1048 -47.40 19.37 -18.61
C ILE A 1048 -48.91 19.15 -18.60
N GLY A 1049 -49.66 20.14 -19.12
CA GLY A 1049 -51.12 20.11 -19.18
C GLY A 1049 -51.68 19.46 -20.45
N SER A 1050 -52.67 18.57 -20.28
CA SER A 1050 -53.50 17.96 -21.33
C SER A 1050 -54.97 18.30 -21.09
N ARG A 1051 -55.68 18.79 -22.12
CA ARG A 1051 -57.12 19.08 -22.04
C ARG A 1051 -57.94 17.78 -21.96
N THR A 1052 -59.06 17.86 -21.27
CA THR A 1052 -60.08 16.80 -21.21
C THR A 1052 -61.43 17.32 -21.73
N GLY A 1053 -62.34 16.41 -22.05
CA GLY A 1053 -63.71 16.74 -22.45
C GLY A 1053 -63.94 16.88 -23.95
N GLY A 1054 -65.13 16.43 -24.38
CA GLY A 1054 -65.54 16.42 -25.78
C GLY A 1054 -66.90 15.76 -25.98
N THR A 1055 -67.33 15.70 -27.25
CA THR A 1055 -68.55 15.04 -27.69
C THR A 1055 -68.19 13.86 -28.60
N SER A 1056 -68.84 12.71 -28.40
CA SER A 1056 -68.65 11.53 -29.26
C SER A 1056 -69.99 10.83 -29.53
N THR A 1057 -70.13 10.26 -30.73
CA THR A 1057 -71.34 9.54 -31.18
C THR A 1057 -71.05 8.05 -31.29
N GLU A 1058 -71.94 7.18 -30.83
CA GLU A 1058 -71.81 5.72 -30.91
C GLU A 1058 -72.99 5.11 -31.65
N LEU A 1059 -72.72 4.24 -32.63
CA LEU A 1059 -73.69 3.30 -33.19
C LEU A 1059 -73.29 1.88 -32.80
N ALA A 1060 -74.20 1.15 -32.18
CA ALA A 1060 -74.02 -0.25 -31.81
C ALA A 1060 -75.18 -1.12 -32.31
N VAL A 1061 -74.89 -2.37 -32.61
CA VAL A 1061 -75.85 -3.42 -32.96
C VAL A 1061 -75.57 -4.66 -32.13
N GLY A 1062 -76.61 -5.39 -31.76
CA GLY A 1062 -76.47 -6.56 -30.92
C GLY A 1062 -77.71 -7.44 -30.90
N ALA A 1063 -77.64 -8.51 -30.13
CA ALA A 1063 -78.78 -9.35 -29.85
C ALA A 1063 -78.67 -10.02 -28.48
N THR A 1064 -79.81 -10.20 -27.81
CA THR A 1064 -79.95 -11.15 -26.69
C THR A 1064 -80.65 -12.39 -27.21
N TRP A 1065 -80.06 -13.58 -27.02
CA TRP A 1065 -80.64 -14.87 -27.37
C TRP A 1065 -80.92 -15.68 -26.10
N GLN A 1066 -82.20 -15.99 -25.88
CA GLN A 1066 -82.62 -16.93 -24.85
C GLN A 1066 -82.33 -18.37 -25.29
N ILE A 1067 -81.34 -19.00 -24.66
CA ILE A 1067 -80.94 -20.38 -24.92
C ILE A 1067 -81.85 -21.36 -24.16
N THR A 1068 -82.22 -21.03 -22.91
CA THR A 1068 -83.15 -21.81 -22.08
C THR A 1068 -84.06 -20.89 -21.25
N ARG A 1069 -84.98 -21.45 -20.45
CA ARG A 1069 -85.79 -20.67 -19.49
C ARG A 1069 -84.96 -19.95 -18.42
N LEU A 1070 -83.73 -20.42 -18.15
CA LEU A 1070 -82.84 -19.85 -17.13
C LEU A 1070 -81.61 -19.16 -17.72
N VAL A 1071 -81.22 -19.47 -18.96
CA VAL A 1071 -79.95 -19.02 -19.55
C VAL A 1071 -80.17 -18.22 -20.83
N ALA A 1072 -79.53 -17.05 -20.91
CA ALA A 1072 -79.46 -16.22 -22.10
C ALA A 1072 -78.01 -15.80 -22.39
N ALA A 1073 -77.65 -15.75 -23.67
CA ALA A 1073 -76.42 -15.11 -24.14
C ALA A 1073 -76.76 -13.77 -24.78
N TYR A 1074 -75.87 -12.79 -24.70
CA TYR A 1074 -76.04 -11.50 -25.37
C TYR A 1074 -74.70 -11.04 -25.96
N LEU A 1075 -74.77 -10.37 -27.10
CA LEU A 1075 -73.62 -9.77 -27.76
C LEU A 1075 -73.94 -8.37 -28.26
N GLU A 1076 -72.96 -7.48 -28.24
CA GLU A 1076 -73.00 -6.15 -28.84
C GLU A 1076 -71.70 -5.89 -29.58
N ALA A 1077 -71.78 -5.28 -30.76
CA ALA A 1077 -70.65 -4.69 -31.48
C ALA A 1077 -71.01 -3.24 -31.84
N GLY A 1078 -70.09 -2.30 -31.61
CA GLY A 1078 -70.34 -0.89 -31.82
C GLY A 1078 -69.10 -0.09 -32.14
N ARG A 1079 -69.30 1.06 -32.80
CA ARG A 1079 -68.24 1.99 -33.16
C ARG A 1079 -68.50 3.36 -32.56
N LEU A 1080 -67.43 3.99 -32.07
CA LEU A 1080 -67.42 5.33 -31.51
C LEU A 1080 -66.72 6.30 -32.48
N TRP A 1081 -67.33 7.44 -32.74
CA TRP A 1081 -66.74 8.54 -33.51
C TRP A 1081 -66.61 9.79 -32.65
N ALA A 1082 -65.47 10.48 -32.74
CA ALA A 1082 -65.35 11.82 -32.18
C ALA A 1082 -66.26 12.79 -32.95
N SER A 1083 -66.86 13.74 -32.26
CA SER A 1083 -67.76 14.77 -32.83
C SER A 1083 -67.38 16.20 -32.43
N GLY A 1084 -66.19 16.36 -31.83
CA GLY A 1084 -65.58 17.65 -31.47
C GLY A 1084 -65.26 17.80 -29.98
N GLY A 1085 -64.40 18.76 -29.64
CA GLY A 1085 -63.88 18.98 -28.30
C GLY A 1085 -62.35 18.87 -28.22
N ALA A 1086 -61.79 19.24 -27.06
CA ALA A 1086 -60.35 19.31 -26.83
C ALA A 1086 -59.72 17.95 -26.45
N ALA A 1087 -60.54 16.99 -26.00
CA ALA A 1087 -60.22 15.56 -26.01
C ALA A 1087 -61.19 14.83 -26.96
N GLN A 1088 -60.64 14.28 -28.04
CA GLN A 1088 -61.37 13.55 -29.07
C GLN A 1088 -61.20 12.05 -28.83
N THR A 1089 -62.28 11.39 -28.42
CA THR A 1089 -62.33 9.94 -28.22
C THR A 1089 -63.10 9.30 -29.38
N GLU A 1090 -62.43 8.44 -30.13
CA GLU A 1090 -63.02 7.58 -31.15
C GLU A 1090 -62.52 6.13 -30.98
N GLY A 1091 -62.92 5.23 -31.87
CA GLY A 1091 -62.37 3.89 -31.90
C GLY A 1091 -62.81 3.06 -33.10
N ALA A 1092 -62.21 1.88 -33.21
CA ALA A 1092 -62.65 0.82 -34.13
C ALA A 1092 -63.94 0.15 -33.63
N VAL A 1093 -64.24 -1.05 -34.13
CA VAL A 1093 -65.41 -1.83 -33.69
C VAL A 1093 -65.07 -2.57 -32.40
N GLY A 1094 -65.45 -1.97 -31.27
CA GLY A 1094 -65.45 -2.63 -29.97
C GLY A 1094 -66.71 -3.47 -29.75
N GLY A 1095 -66.75 -4.25 -28.68
CA GLY A 1095 -67.92 -5.07 -28.36
C GLY A 1095 -67.86 -5.78 -27.02
N SER A 1096 -68.95 -6.46 -26.69
CA SER A 1096 -69.02 -7.36 -25.54
C SER A 1096 -69.79 -8.63 -25.88
N LEU A 1097 -69.39 -9.73 -25.24
CA LEU A 1097 -70.07 -11.03 -25.30
C LEU A 1097 -70.33 -11.47 -23.86
N GLY A 1098 -71.59 -11.68 -23.50
CA GLY A 1098 -71.98 -12.04 -22.15
C GLY A 1098 -73.02 -13.14 -22.07
N LEU A 1099 -73.17 -13.66 -20.86
CA LEU A 1099 -74.00 -14.79 -20.51
C LEU A 1099 -74.67 -14.49 -19.17
N LYS A 1100 -75.97 -14.74 -19.08
CA LYS A 1100 -76.82 -14.50 -17.91
C LYS A 1100 -77.56 -15.78 -17.51
N VAL A 1101 -77.64 -16.02 -16.21
CA VAL A 1101 -78.34 -17.15 -15.59
C VAL A 1101 -79.27 -16.65 -14.48
N ASN A 1102 -80.56 -16.94 -14.60
CA ASN A 1102 -81.57 -16.66 -13.57
C ASN A 1102 -81.72 -17.86 -12.63
N TRP A 1103 -81.89 -17.63 -11.32
CA TRP A 1103 -82.05 -18.69 -10.31
C TRP A 1103 -82.80 -18.22 -9.05
#